data_AF-A0A1J4UD67-F1
#
_entry.id   AF-A0A1J4UD67-F1
#
_cell.length_a   1.000
_cell.length_b   1.000
_cell.length_c   1.000
_cell.angle_alpha   90.00
_cell.angle_beta   90.00
_cell.angle_gamma   90.00
#
_symmetry.space_group_name_H-M   'P 1'
#
loop_
_entity.id
_entity.type
_entity.pdbx_description
1 polymer ?
#
loop_
_entity_poly.entity_id
_entity_poly.type
_entity_poly.pdbx_seq_one_letter_code
_entity_poly.pdbx_strand_id
1 'polypeptide(L)'
;MTSEQIKILTPRQALNKAYLKEKILRSEIDLFKENLYTLFASIDHEEREENVKTLLRDFLNNTYYKNKHFINTLRDVDLVIYLENNQNKAAVLTEVKRPKNKLEMITRDNLNAKAMHELIRYYLEERIDHKNNEIKHLIATNIYEWFIFDAILFEQLFYNNKKLVKDYEHWRDKQKTSGNTDFFYDEIAKPLLDKLDSEISFVYFNLEDYKSLFEQNEKEKENEKKLIALYKILSPVHLLKQSFANDSNSLDRNFYNELLHIIGLVETKEKNKKIITRKPGKERDTGSIIENAILILETENTIAKIKHPEKYGETLDDQLYSLALELSITWVNRILFLKLLEAQLYKYHSGDMHKFLDKNFINDFDELYKLFHQVLAVPHKKRTDLINKKFWFVPYLNSSLFEIGELESDTIKINSLDDNTPIELYKNTVLKDRTGKKRHENLPAMYYLFEFLDAYDFTSEGNEEIREDKKTLINASVLGLIFEKINGYKDGSFFTPGFITMYMCRETLQRAVVQKFNDIYRWKCKTLADVRNHLADRRNTKDILEFNAVINSLKIVDPAVGSGHFLVSALNELIAIKSELGLLADKNGLVLMDYEARVENDELIITCNSGEDIFEYRAPRKPTFSESGIYDSSRMIFVREVQRVQETLFREKQTIIENCLFGVDINANSVKIARLRLWIELLKNAYYTEESDFSKLETLPNIDINIKEGNSLINRFPLNADLKSALKTIRYTIEDYKNFVRNYKNTNDKNEKNNFRRFIEDIKNNFRTEIGNNDPRKKKLSSMVFELHNKYQTERLIDVELSKKDKEKLKHEEKKLEETIKKIREELDGEAGNVIYNNAFEWRFEFPEALDDEGNFIGFDVVIGNPPYIGIEDIVWDLRRFYESIYKSAVGR
;
A
#
# COMPACT_ATOMS: atom_id res chain seq x y z
N MET A 1 -2.87 -39.48 -18.62
CA MET A 1 -2.53 -38.55 -17.52
C MET A 1 -2.33 -39.33 -16.22
N THR A 2 -1.32 -38.99 -15.41
CA THR A 2 -1.13 -39.51 -14.05
C THR A 2 -1.72 -38.54 -13.02
N SER A 3 -2.01 -39.00 -11.79
CA SER A 3 -2.54 -38.16 -10.71
C SER A 3 -1.61 -37.00 -10.32
N GLU A 4 -0.32 -37.07 -10.66
CA GLU A 4 0.67 -36.01 -10.42
C GLU A 4 0.55 -34.82 -11.38
N GLN A 5 -0.28 -34.92 -12.44
CA GLN A 5 -0.45 -33.88 -13.46
C GLN A 5 -1.72 -33.04 -13.25
N ILE A 6 -2.48 -33.30 -12.18
CA ILE A 6 -3.75 -32.64 -11.92
C ILE A 6 -3.63 -31.77 -10.66
N LYS A 7 -3.98 -30.49 -10.79
CA LYS A 7 -4.04 -29.55 -9.68
C LYS A 7 -5.46 -29.06 -9.47
N ILE A 8 -6.10 -29.56 -8.42
CA ILE A 8 -7.47 -29.19 -8.07
C ILE A 8 -7.44 -27.99 -7.13
N LEU A 9 -8.20 -26.95 -7.48
CA LEU A 9 -8.41 -25.77 -6.65
C LEU A 9 -9.83 -25.80 -6.08
N THR A 10 -9.99 -25.44 -4.80
CA THR A 10 -11.31 -25.15 -4.24
C THR A 10 -11.80 -23.77 -4.70
N PRO A 11 -13.12 -23.48 -4.65
CA PRO A 11 -13.63 -22.15 -4.99
C PRO A 11 -12.91 -21.02 -4.23
N ARG A 12 -12.54 -21.26 -2.97
CA ARG A 12 -11.81 -20.30 -2.13
C ARG A 12 -10.40 -20.04 -2.64
N GLN A 13 -9.68 -21.08 -3.07
CA GLN A 13 -8.32 -20.95 -3.61
C GLN A 13 -8.31 -20.22 -4.95
N ALA A 14 -9.32 -20.43 -5.79
CA ALA A 14 -9.40 -19.87 -7.13
C ALA A 14 -9.86 -18.40 -7.17
N LEU A 15 -10.59 -17.94 -6.16
CA LEU A 15 -11.04 -16.56 -6.08
C LEU A 15 -9.88 -15.61 -5.78
N ASN A 16 -9.87 -14.46 -6.48
CA ASN A 16 -9.04 -13.33 -6.11
C ASN A 16 -9.31 -12.97 -4.65
N LYS A 17 -8.26 -12.84 -3.83
CA LYS A 17 -8.43 -12.73 -2.38
C LYS A 17 -9.01 -11.40 -1.95
N ALA A 18 -8.74 -10.31 -2.68
CA ALA A 18 -9.38 -9.02 -2.45
C ALA A 18 -10.89 -9.08 -2.76
N TYR A 19 -11.29 -9.80 -3.81
CA TYR A 19 -12.71 -10.05 -4.08
C TYR A 19 -13.34 -10.96 -3.01
N LEU A 20 -12.62 -11.99 -2.55
CA LEU A 20 -13.09 -12.87 -1.48
C LEU A 20 -13.36 -12.08 -0.18
N LYS A 21 -12.56 -11.06 0.13
CA LYS A 21 -12.76 -10.13 1.26
C LYS A 21 -13.94 -9.14 1.09
N GLU A 22 -14.42 -8.91 -0.14
CA GLU A 22 -15.52 -7.97 -0.37
C GLU A 22 -16.81 -8.48 0.29
N LYS A 23 -17.52 -7.62 1.03
CA LYS A 23 -18.70 -8.06 1.77
C LYS A 23 -19.91 -8.16 0.86
N ILE A 24 -20.74 -9.17 1.10
CA ILE A 24 -21.95 -9.42 0.32
C ILE A 24 -23.14 -8.88 1.09
N LEU A 25 -24.11 -8.26 0.40
CA LEU A 25 -25.35 -7.85 1.05
C LEU A 25 -26.19 -9.08 1.41
N ARG A 26 -26.83 -9.05 2.58
CA ARG A 26 -27.70 -10.14 3.05
C ARG A 26 -28.80 -10.45 2.03
N SER A 27 -29.39 -9.42 1.43
CA SER A 27 -30.38 -9.58 0.36
C SER A 27 -29.85 -10.30 -0.89
N GLU A 28 -28.58 -10.12 -1.25
CA GLU A 28 -27.98 -10.79 -2.41
C GLU A 28 -27.74 -12.27 -2.13
N ILE A 29 -27.30 -12.60 -0.91
CA ILE A 29 -27.08 -13.99 -0.50
C ILE A 29 -28.41 -14.73 -0.30
N ASP A 30 -29.44 -14.05 0.20
CA ASP A 30 -30.74 -14.68 0.45
C ASP A 30 -31.43 -14.97 -0.89
N LEU A 31 -31.30 -14.07 -1.88
CA LEU A 31 -31.73 -14.32 -3.26
C LEU A 31 -30.96 -15.50 -3.89
N PHE A 32 -29.65 -15.59 -3.66
CA PHE A 32 -28.85 -16.72 -4.13
C PHE A 32 -29.30 -18.04 -3.52
N LYS A 33 -29.52 -18.06 -2.19
CA LYS A 33 -30.05 -19.22 -1.47
C LYS A 33 -31.40 -19.67 -2.02
N GLU A 34 -32.31 -18.72 -2.26
CA GLU A 34 -33.63 -18.99 -2.83
C GLU A 34 -33.50 -19.64 -4.22
N ASN A 35 -32.73 -19.03 -5.12
CA ASN A 35 -32.53 -19.56 -6.48
C ASN A 35 -31.81 -20.92 -6.47
N LEU A 36 -30.86 -21.14 -5.57
CA LEU A 36 -30.14 -22.41 -5.44
C LEU A 36 -31.06 -23.50 -4.89
N TYR A 37 -31.95 -23.17 -3.95
CA TYR A 37 -33.00 -24.08 -3.48
C TYR A 37 -33.99 -24.44 -4.60
N THR A 38 -34.43 -23.45 -5.38
CA THR A 38 -35.28 -23.69 -6.56
C THR A 38 -34.60 -24.62 -7.57
N LEU A 39 -33.30 -24.43 -7.80
CA LEU A 39 -32.52 -25.33 -8.65
C LEU A 39 -32.57 -26.76 -8.11
N PHE A 40 -32.24 -26.99 -6.84
CA PHE A 40 -32.28 -28.34 -6.24
C PHE A 40 -33.66 -28.99 -6.29
N ALA A 41 -34.72 -28.22 -6.04
CA ALA A 41 -36.09 -28.72 -6.09
C ALA A 41 -36.55 -29.10 -7.51
N SER A 42 -35.90 -28.54 -8.54
CA SER A 42 -36.27 -28.72 -9.95
C SER A 42 -35.43 -29.78 -10.66
N ILE A 43 -34.34 -30.29 -10.05
CA ILE A 43 -33.53 -31.33 -10.67
C ILE A 43 -34.22 -32.69 -10.51
N ASP A 44 -34.61 -33.31 -11.62
CA ASP A 44 -35.00 -34.72 -11.67
C ASP A 44 -33.87 -35.56 -12.31
N HIS A 45 -33.46 -36.62 -11.61
CA HIS A 45 -32.37 -37.51 -12.03
C HIS A 45 -32.66 -38.29 -13.32
N GLU A 46 -33.91 -38.36 -13.76
CA GLU A 46 -34.34 -38.98 -15.02
C GLU A 46 -34.46 -37.99 -16.20
N GLU A 47 -34.16 -36.69 -16.00
CA GLU A 47 -34.39 -35.67 -17.01
C GLU A 47 -33.42 -35.70 -18.21
N ARG A 48 -33.88 -35.09 -19.31
CA ARG A 48 -33.09 -34.90 -20.54
C ARG A 48 -32.10 -33.75 -20.34
N GLU A 49 -30.97 -33.84 -21.04
CA GLU A 49 -29.88 -32.83 -21.02
C GLU A 49 -30.35 -31.39 -21.30
N GLU A 50 -31.32 -31.23 -22.20
CA GLU A 50 -31.88 -29.91 -22.57
C GLU A 50 -32.59 -29.23 -21.39
N ASN A 51 -33.20 -30.02 -20.50
CA ASN A 51 -33.81 -29.49 -19.28
C ASN A 51 -32.73 -28.99 -18.32
N VAL A 52 -31.63 -29.75 -18.18
CA VAL A 52 -30.47 -29.37 -17.34
C VAL A 52 -29.88 -28.03 -17.81
N LYS A 53 -29.72 -27.84 -19.13
CA LYS A 53 -29.26 -26.58 -19.73
C LYS A 53 -30.19 -25.41 -19.37
N THR A 54 -31.50 -25.63 -19.46
CA THR A 54 -32.51 -24.62 -19.12
C THR A 54 -32.48 -24.25 -17.65
N LEU A 55 -32.47 -25.25 -16.75
CA LEU A 55 -32.38 -25.06 -15.30
C LEU A 55 -31.12 -24.27 -14.90
N LEU A 56 -29.97 -24.63 -15.49
CA LEU A 56 -28.71 -23.96 -15.23
C LEU A 56 -28.73 -22.50 -15.70
N ARG A 57 -29.23 -22.25 -16.90
CA ARG A 57 -29.38 -20.90 -17.46
C ARG A 57 -30.28 -20.05 -16.57
N ASP A 58 -31.42 -20.58 -16.14
CA ASP A 58 -32.40 -19.85 -15.35
C ASP A 58 -31.85 -19.53 -13.95
N PHE A 59 -31.15 -20.46 -13.32
CA PHE A 59 -30.44 -20.23 -12.05
C PHE A 59 -29.40 -19.10 -12.14
N LEU A 60 -28.51 -19.15 -13.14
CA LEU A 60 -27.48 -18.12 -13.32
C LEU A 60 -28.11 -16.76 -13.63
N ASN A 61 -29.10 -16.71 -14.52
CA ASN A 61 -29.80 -15.47 -14.87
C ASN A 61 -30.49 -14.86 -13.67
N ASN A 62 -31.32 -15.62 -12.95
CA ASN A 62 -32.10 -15.11 -11.82
C ASN A 62 -31.22 -14.66 -10.66
N THR A 63 -30.02 -15.22 -10.53
CA THR A 63 -29.07 -14.84 -9.49
C THR A 63 -28.20 -13.63 -9.87
N TYR A 64 -27.61 -13.61 -11.06
CA TYR A 64 -26.54 -12.64 -11.39
C TYR A 64 -26.76 -11.87 -12.69
N TYR A 65 -27.14 -12.57 -13.75
CA TYR A 65 -26.90 -12.10 -15.12
C TYR A 65 -28.10 -11.39 -15.74
N LYS A 66 -29.31 -11.56 -15.18
CA LYS A 66 -30.55 -10.95 -15.70
C LYS A 66 -30.41 -9.43 -15.88
N ASN A 67 -30.75 -8.96 -17.08
CA ASN A 67 -30.68 -7.55 -17.52
C ASN A 67 -29.28 -6.93 -17.60
N LYS A 68 -28.21 -7.66 -17.23
CA LYS A 68 -26.82 -7.17 -17.22
C LYS A 68 -25.93 -7.85 -18.25
N HIS A 69 -26.13 -9.16 -18.43
CA HIS A 69 -25.43 -10.00 -19.40
C HIS A 69 -26.41 -10.94 -20.08
N PHE A 70 -25.99 -11.46 -21.22
CA PHE A 70 -26.75 -12.44 -21.97
C PHE A 70 -26.18 -13.84 -21.73
N ILE A 71 -27.05 -14.82 -21.49
CA ILE A 71 -26.70 -16.25 -21.43
C ILE A 71 -27.53 -16.99 -22.49
N ASN A 72 -26.87 -17.66 -23.42
CA ASN A 72 -27.54 -18.41 -24.48
C ASN A 72 -26.65 -19.51 -25.06
N THR A 73 -27.22 -20.38 -25.87
CA THR A 73 -26.46 -21.31 -26.71
C THR A 73 -25.66 -20.54 -27.77
N LEU A 74 -24.51 -21.10 -28.16
CA LEU A 74 -23.72 -20.59 -29.29
C LEU A 74 -23.29 -21.76 -30.16
N ARG A 75 -24.03 -21.99 -31.25
CA ARG A 75 -23.78 -23.11 -32.19
C ARG A 75 -23.83 -24.45 -31.45
N ASP A 76 -22.70 -25.16 -31.39
CA ASP A 76 -22.57 -26.44 -30.69
C ASP A 76 -22.27 -26.28 -29.19
N VAL A 77 -22.00 -25.06 -28.72
CA VAL A 77 -21.73 -24.80 -27.29
C VAL A 77 -23.04 -24.71 -26.53
N ASP A 78 -23.18 -25.56 -25.51
CA ASP A 78 -24.41 -25.70 -24.73
C ASP A 78 -24.84 -24.43 -24.01
N LEU A 79 -23.90 -23.73 -23.39
CA LEU A 79 -24.20 -22.48 -22.69
C LEU A 79 -23.02 -21.53 -22.75
N VAL A 80 -23.29 -20.28 -23.14
CA VAL A 80 -22.31 -19.22 -23.26
C VAL A 80 -22.75 -17.98 -22.49
N ILE A 81 -21.82 -17.40 -21.72
CA ILE A 81 -21.99 -16.11 -21.05
C ILE A 81 -21.22 -15.05 -21.85
N TYR A 82 -21.91 -13.95 -22.20
CA TYR A 82 -21.36 -12.86 -23.02
C TYR A 82 -20.94 -11.65 -22.16
N LEU A 83 -19.85 -10.97 -22.57
CA LEU A 83 -19.35 -9.77 -21.85
C LEU A 83 -20.34 -8.61 -21.86
N GLU A 84 -21.08 -8.44 -22.96
CA GLU A 84 -22.04 -7.36 -23.17
C GLU A 84 -23.41 -7.91 -23.58
N ASN A 85 -24.46 -7.12 -23.36
CA ASN A 85 -25.83 -7.47 -23.77
C ASN A 85 -26.02 -7.62 -25.29
N ASN A 86 -25.02 -7.24 -26.10
CA ASN A 86 -25.10 -7.23 -27.56
C ASN A 86 -24.59 -8.51 -28.27
N GLN A 87 -24.43 -9.63 -27.54
CA GLN A 87 -24.10 -10.96 -28.11
C GLN A 87 -22.78 -11.09 -28.92
N ASN A 88 -21.90 -10.08 -28.90
CA ASN A 88 -20.77 -10.05 -29.82
C ASN A 88 -19.51 -10.78 -29.34
N LYS A 89 -19.35 -11.02 -28.02
CA LYS A 89 -18.12 -11.57 -27.44
C LYS A 89 -18.44 -12.62 -26.38
N ALA A 90 -18.32 -13.90 -26.77
CA ALA A 90 -18.41 -15.02 -25.83
C ALA A 90 -17.23 -14.95 -24.84
N ALA A 91 -17.51 -15.02 -23.54
CA ALA A 91 -16.49 -14.95 -22.49
C ALA A 91 -16.39 -16.24 -21.67
N VAL A 92 -17.48 -16.97 -21.52
CA VAL A 92 -17.48 -18.25 -20.82
C VAL A 92 -18.12 -19.30 -21.71
N LEU A 93 -17.42 -20.41 -21.94
CA LEU A 93 -17.91 -21.54 -22.73
C LEU A 93 -18.22 -22.70 -21.77
N THR A 94 -19.46 -23.17 -21.77
CA THR A 94 -19.92 -24.23 -20.86
C THR A 94 -20.43 -25.43 -21.65
N GLU A 95 -19.91 -26.61 -21.31
CA GLU A 95 -20.39 -27.92 -21.77
C GLU A 95 -21.19 -28.58 -20.65
N VAL A 96 -22.43 -29.03 -20.95
CA VAL A 96 -23.36 -29.54 -19.94
C VAL A 96 -23.70 -31.00 -20.23
N LYS A 97 -23.28 -31.90 -19.32
CA LYS A 97 -23.62 -33.32 -19.38
C LYS A 97 -24.81 -33.67 -18.49
N ARG A 98 -25.43 -34.81 -18.76
CA ARG A 98 -26.49 -35.34 -17.87
C ARG A 98 -25.88 -35.85 -16.56
N PRO A 99 -26.55 -35.69 -15.41
CA PRO A 99 -26.09 -36.22 -14.12
C PRO A 99 -25.71 -37.72 -14.15
N LYS A 100 -26.45 -38.54 -14.91
CA LYS A 100 -26.20 -39.98 -15.04
C LYS A 100 -25.09 -40.34 -16.04
N ASN A 101 -24.66 -39.41 -16.89
CA ASN A 101 -23.70 -39.69 -17.96
C ASN A 101 -22.26 -39.63 -17.46
N LYS A 102 -21.87 -40.66 -16.70
CA LYS A 102 -20.53 -40.77 -16.09
C LYS A 102 -19.41 -41.09 -17.09
N LEU A 103 -19.73 -41.54 -18.30
CA LEU A 103 -18.74 -41.94 -19.30
C LEU A 103 -18.22 -40.75 -20.11
N GLU A 104 -19.07 -39.77 -20.40
CA GLU A 104 -18.69 -38.59 -21.19
C GLU A 104 -18.21 -37.40 -20.32
N MET A 105 -18.51 -37.43 -19.02
CA MET A 105 -18.12 -36.42 -18.05
C MET A 105 -16.69 -36.64 -17.55
N ILE A 106 -15.95 -35.55 -17.32
CA ILE A 106 -14.64 -35.60 -16.67
C ILE A 106 -14.76 -35.89 -15.17
N THR A 107 -13.69 -36.43 -14.58
CA THR A 107 -13.59 -36.66 -13.13
C THR A 107 -12.35 -35.98 -12.55
N ARG A 108 -12.27 -35.92 -11.22
CA ARG A 108 -11.11 -35.36 -10.49
C ARG A 108 -9.78 -36.03 -10.87
N ASP A 109 -9.82 -37.31 -11.23
CA ASP A 109 -8.63 -38.10 -11.53
C ASP A 109 -8.43 -38.35 -13.03
N ASN A 110 -9.44 -38.04 -13.86
CA ASN A 110 -9.38 -38.26 -15.31
C ASN A 110 -10.08 -37.14 -16.09
N LEU A 111 -9.28 -36.28 -16.71
CA LEU A 111 -9.76 -35.23 -17.60
C LEU A 111 -9.92 -35.68 -19.05
N ASN A 112 -9.44 -36.88 -19.43
CA ASN A 112 -9.53 -37.38 -20.79
C ASN A 112 -10.91 -38.01 -21.06
N ALA A 113 -11.93 -37.16 -21.11
CA ALA A 113 -13.31 -37.52 -21.42
C ALA A 113 -13.89 -36.57 -22.48
N LYS A 114 -15.03 -36.95 -23.07
CA LYS A 114 -15.67 -36.23 -24.17
C LYS A 114 -15.93 -34.76 -23.85
N ALA A 115 -16.38 -34.44 -22.63
CA ALA A 115 -16.59 -33.06 -22.19
C ALA A 115 -15.32 -32.19 -22.32
N MET A 116 -14.13 -32.73 -22.01
CA MET A 116 -12.87 -31.99 -22.19
C MET A 116 -12.49 -31.84 -23.66
N HIS A 117 -12.76 -32.87 -24.48
CA HIS A 117 -12.51 -32.80 -25.92
C HIS A 117 -13.38 -31.73 -26.59
N GLU A 118 -14.63 -31.61 -26.15
CA GLU A 118 -15.57 -30.56 -26.55
C GLU A 118 -15.07 -29.18 -26.14
N LEU A 119 -14.65 -28.98 -24.88
CA LEU A 119 -14.08 -27.71 -24.44
C LEU A 119 -12.84 -27.30 -25.26
N ILE A 120 -11.92 -28.24 -25.55
CA ILE A 120 -10.75 -27.96 -26.39
C ILE A 120 -11.20 -27.53 -27.79
N ARG A 121 -12.19 -28.21 -28.38
CA ARG A 121 -12.73 -27.86 -29.69
C ARG A 121 -13.35 -26.47 -29.68
N TYR A 122 -14.24 -26.17 -28.72
CA TYR A 122 -14.92 -24.89 -28.61
C TYR A 122 -13.94 -23.73 -28.45
N TYR A 123 -12.91 -23.94 -27.63
CA TYR A 123 -11.85 -22.94 -27.45
C TYR A 123 -11.10 -22.65 -28.75
N LEU A 124 -10.66 -23.70 -29.46
CA LEU A 124 -9.92 -23.55 -30.71
C LEU A 124 -10.79 -22.90 -31.79
N GLU A 125 -12.08 -23.27 -31.88
CA GLU A 125 -13.05 -22.68 -32.80
C GLU A 125 -13.19 -21.17 -32.56
N GLU A 126 -13.50 -20.75 -31.34
CA GLU A 126 -13.60 -19.33 -31.01
C GLU A 126 -12.29 -18.57 -31.24
N ARG A 127 -11.15 -19.16 -30.83
CA ARG A 127 -9.85 -18.50 -30.86
C ARG A 127 -9.27 -18.37 -32.27
N ILE A 128 -9.47 -19.38 -33.12
CA ILE A 128 -8.91 -19.47 -34.49
C ILE A 128 -9.90 -18.93 -35.52
N ASP A 129 -11.12 -19.47 -35.53
CA ASP A 129 -12.08 -19.21 -36.61
C ASP A 129 -12.76 -17.85 -36.41
N HIS A 130 -13.06 -17.50 -35.15
CA HIS A 130 -13.75 -16.26 -34.79
C HIS A 130 -12.81 -15.18 -34.28
N LYS A 131 -11.52 -15.49 -34.12
CA LYS A 131 -10.50 -14.56 -33.60
C LYS A 131 -10.90 -13.94 -32.26
N ASN A 132 -11.67 -14.68 -31.46
CA ASN A 132 -12.11 -14.25 -30.16
C ASN A 132 -10.98 -14.43 -29.14
N ASN A 133 -10.46 -13.33 -28.62
CA ASN A 133 -9.43 -13.28 -27.57
C ASN A 133 -10.01 -12.86 -26.20
N GLU A 134 -11.32 -12.93 -26.04
CA GLU A 134 -12.04 -12.44 -24.86
C GLU A 134 -12.56 -13.56 -23.96
N ILE A 135 -12.33 -14.83 -24.33
CA ILE A 135 -12.66 -15.98 -23.47
C ILE A 135 -11.89 -15.86 -22.16
N LYS A 136 -12.60 -15.93 -21.04
CA LYS A 136 -12.07 -15.84 -19.68
C LYS A 136 -12.03 -17.20 -18.99
N HIS A 137 -13.08 -18.01 -19.17
CA HIS A 137 -13.20 -19.34 -18.54
C HIS A 137 -13.89 -20.37 -19.44
N LEU A 138 -13.61 -21.64 -19.19
CA LEU A 138 -14.30 -22.79 -19.76
C LEU A 138 -14.84 -23.67 -18.65
N ILE A 139 -16.04 -24.21 -18.80
CA ILE A 139 -16.75 -24.95 -17.75
C ILE A 139 -17.25 -26.29 -18.30
N ALA A 140 -16.96 -27.38 -17.60
CA ALA A 140 -17.68 -28.63 -17.78
C ALA A 140 -18.51 -28.90 -16.52
N THR A 141 -19.81 -29.18 -16.69
CA THR A 141 -20.67 -29.49 -15.55
C THR A 141 -21.73 -30.53 -15.89
N ASN A 142 -22.15 -31.30 -14.88
CA ASN A 142 -23.33 -32.15 -14.97
C ASN A 142 -24.50 -31.63 -14.11
N ILE A 143 -24.52 -30.34 -13.79
CA ILE A 143 -25.29 -29.62 -12.76
C ILE A 143 -24.72 -29.73 -11.35
N TYR A 144 -24.28 -30.92 -10.94
CA TYR A 144 -23.78 -31.15 -9.59
C TYR A 144 -22.29 -30.88 -9.50
N GLU A 145 -21.50 -31.57 -10.31
CA GLU A 145 -20.06 -31.42 -10.38
C GLU A 145 -19.72 -30.29 -11.34
N TRP A 146 -18.87 -29.38 -10.91
CA TRP A 146 -18.40 -28.23 -11.69
C TRP A 146 -16.90 -28.28 -11.83
N PHE A 147 -16.43 -28.12 -13.06
CA PHE A 147 -15.02 -28.02 -13.42
C PHE A 147 -14.82 -26.71 -14.17
N ILE A 148 -14.14 -25.74 -13.57
CA ILE A 148 -13.90 -24.42 -14.16
C ILE A 148 -12.42 -24.25 -14.47
N PHE A 149 -12.11 -23.94 -15.73
CA PHE A 149 -10.76 -23.77 -16.24
C PHE A 149 -10.53 -22.30 -16.63
N ASP A 150 -9.38 -21.72 -16.25
CA ASP A 150 -8.96 -20.41 -16.76
C ASP A 150 -8.56 -20.54 -18.24
N ALA A 151 -9.05 -19.63 -19.08
CA ALA A 151 -8.73 -19.61 -20.50
C ALA A 151 -7.23 -19.44 -20.79
N ILE A 152 -6.45 -18.85 -19.88
CA ILE A 152 -4.99 -18.73 -20.00
C ILE A 152 -4.35 -20.12 -20.09
N LEU A 153 -4.87 -21.11 -19.37
CA LEU A 153 -4.39 -22.49 -19.42
C LEU A 153 -4.60 -23.09 -20.83
N PHE A 154 -5.76 -22.83 -21.42
CA PHE A 154 -6.09 -23.30 -22.78
C PHE A 154 -5.22 -22.59 -23.83
N GLU A 155 -4.94 -21.30 -23.67
CA GLU A 155 -4.00 -20.57 -24.54
C GLU A 155 -2.61 -21.22 -24.49
N GLN A 156 -2.11 -21.51 -23.28
CA GLN A 156 -0.77 -22.05 -23.05
C GLN A 156 -0.62 -23.50 -23.53
N LEU A 157 -1.57 -24.38 -23.21
CA LEU A 157 -1.44 -25.81 -23.48
C LEU A 157 -1.93 -26.20 -24.87
N PHE A 158 -2.98 -25.55 -25.38
CA PHE A 158 -3.66 -25.98 -26.61
C PHE A 158 -3.39 -25.03 -27.78
N TYR A 159 -3.64 -23.72 -27.63
CA TYR A 159 -3.46 -22.78 -28.74
C TYR A 159 -1.99 -22.55 -29.11
N ASN A 160 -1.10 -22.44 -28.12
CA ASN A 160 0.34 -22.31 -28.37
C ASN A 160 0.98 -23.60 -28.91
N ASN A 161 0.27 -24.73 -28.86
CA ASN A 161 0.70 -25.98 -29.47
C ASN A 161 0.47 -25.93 -30.99
N LYS A 162 1.52 -25.51 -31.71
CA LYS A 162 1.51 -25.39 -33.19
C LYS A 162 1.09 -26.66 -33.92
N LYS A 163 1.33 -27.85 -33.35
CA LYS A 163 0.93 -29.11 -33.95
C LYS A 163 -0.59 -29.28 -33.83
N LEU A 164 -1.14 -29.08 -32.63
CA LEU A 164 -2.57 -29.17 -32.39
C LEU A 164 -3.37 -28.19 -33.25
N VAL A 165 -2.91 -26.93 -33.35
CA VAL A 165 -3.56 -25.91 -34.18
C VAL A 165 -3.61 -26.35 -35.65
N LYS A 166 -2.52 -26.88 -36.19
CA LYS A 166 -2.50 -27.41 -37.57
C LYS A 166 -3.41 -28.62 -37.74
N ASP A 167 -3.43 -29.54 -36.77
CA ASP A 167 -4.28 -30.71 -36.82
C ASP A 167 -5.77 -30.33 -36.76
N TYR A 168 -6.12 -29.31 -35.97
CA TYR A 168 -7.45 -28.71 -35.92
C TYR A 168 -7.83 -28.04 -37.26
N GLU A 169 -6.98 -27.19 -37.83
CA GLU A 169 -7.23 -26.52 -39.12
C GLU A 169 -7.42 -27.54 -40.25
N HIS A 170 -6.56 -28.56 -40.33
CA HIS A 170 -6.71 -29.62 -41.32
C HIS A 170 -8.00 -30.45 -41.14
N TRP A 171 -8.42 -30.70 -39.90
CA TRP A 171 -9.68 -31.38 -39.62
C TRP A 171 -10.89 -30.51 -40.04
N ARG A 172 -10.90 -29.23 -39.62
CA ARG A 172 -11.92 -28.24 -39.97
C ARG A 172 -12.06 -28.09 -41.49
N ASP A 173 -10.93 -28.02 -42.19
CA ASP A 173 -10.86 -27.86 -43.65
C ASP A 173 -11.09 -29.18 -44.41
N LYS A 174 -11.48 -30.26 -43.71
CA LYS A 174 -11.77 -31.59 -44.26
C LYS A 174 -10.60 -32.23 -45.02
N GLN A 175 -9.37 -31.94 -44.59
CA GLN A 175 -8.13 -32.49 -45.14
C GLN A 175 -7.65 -33.77 -44.42
N LYS A 176 -8.36 -34.19 -43.36
CA LYS A 176 -8.15 -35.45 -42.64
C LYS A 176 -9.06 -36.56 -43.21
N THR A 177 -8.80 -37.81 -42.80
CA THR A 177 -9.56 -39.00 -43.24
C THR A 177 -11.04 -38.95 -42.92
N SER A 178 -11.45 -38.15 -41.92
CA SER A 178 -12.84 -37.79 -41.63
C SER A 178 -12.90 -36.37 -41.07
N GLY A 179 -13.99 -35.65 -41.37
CA GLY A 179 -14.27 -34.30 -40.86
C GLY A 179 -15.38 -34.25 -39.80
N ASN A 180 -15.81 -35.40 -39.26
CA ASN A 180 -16.78 -35.45 -38.17
C ASN A 180 -16.12 -35.14 -36.81
N THR A 181 -16.92 -34.73 -35.83
CA THR A 181 -16.47 -34.41 -34.48
C THR A 181 -15.87 -35.61 -33.75
N ASP A 182 -16.41 -36.82 -33.94
CA ASP A 182 -15.86 -38.04 -33.34
C ASP A 182 -14.38 -38.26 -33.74
N PHE A 183 -14.02 -37.97 -35.00
CA PHE A 183 -12.62 -38.04 -35.43
C PHE A 183 -11.74 -37.04 -34.68
N PHE A 184 -12.21 -35.81 -34.46
CA PHE A 184 -11.46 -34.84 -33.66
C PHE A 184 -11.26 -35.33 -32.23
N TYR A 185 -12.29 -35.90 -31.62
CA TYR A 185 -12.23 -36.41 -30.25
C TYR A 185 -11.27 -37.60 -30.12
N ASP A 186 -11.44 -38.64 -30.94
CA ASP A 186 -10.70 -39.89 -30.82
C ASP A 186 -9.26 -39.83 -31.36
N GLU A 187 -9.02 -39.09 -32.45
CA GLU A 187 -7.73 -39.11 -33.15
C GLU A 187 -6.86 -37.87 -32.87
N ILE A 188 -7.43 -36.80 -32.31
CA ILE A 188 -6.71 -35.54 -32.03
C ILE A 188 -6.69 -35.21 -30.54
N ALA A 189 -7.86 -34.97 -29.93
CA ALA A 189 -7.94 -34.50 -28.54
C ALA A 189 -7.52 -35.57 -27.52
N LYS A 190 -8.02 -36.81 -27.67
CA LYS A 190 -7.70 -37.91 -26.76
C LYS A 190 -6.21 -38.28 -26.75
N PRO A 191 -5.52 -38.47 -27.90
CA PRO A 191 -4.08 -38.78 -27.91
C PRO A 191 -3.21 -37.61 -27.42
N LEU A 192 -3.70 -36.37 -27.55
CA LEU A 192 -3.02 -35.19 -27.01
C LEU A 192 -3.03 -35.22 -25.48
N LEU A 193 -4.20 -35.45 -24.86
CA LEU A 193 -4.34 -35.52 -23.40
C LEU A 193 -3.60 -36.74 -22.82
N ASP A 194 -3.55 -37.87 -23.53
CA ASP A 194 -2.80 -39.05 -23.07
C ASP A 194 -1.28 -38.81 -22.98
N LYS A 195 -0.75 -37.90 -23.82
CA LYS A 195 0.68 -37.57 -23.90
C LYS A 195 1.04 -36.25 -23.22
N LEU A 196 0.10 -35.62 -22.53
CA LEU A 196 0.33 -34.33 -21.91
C LEU A 196 1.15 -34.51 -20.63
N ASP A 197 2.35 -33.94 -20.61
CA ASP A 197 3.26 -33.98 -19.44
C ASP A 197 3.13 -32.73 -18.54
N SER A 198 2.29 -31.78 -18.91
CA SER A 198 2.07 -30.52 -18.19
C SER A 198 0.97 -30.63 -17.15
N GLU A 199 1.12 -29.91 -16.03
CA GLU A 199 0.08 -29.78 -15.00
C GLU A 199 -1.16 -29.05 -15.56
N ILE A 200 -2.36 -29.62 -15.34
CA ILE A 200 -3.64 -28.95 -15.62
C ILE A 200 -4.28 -28.53 -14.29
N SER A 201 -4.45 -27.23 -14.09
CA SER A 201 -5.15 -26.67 -12.93
C SER A 201 -6.60 -26.30 -13.22
N PHE A 202 -7.53 -26.66 -12.35
CA PHE A 202 -8.95 -26.30 -12.48
C PHE A 202 -9.64 -26.16 -11.11
N VAL A 203 -10.73 -25.41 -11.09
CA VAL A 203 -11.61 -25.31 -9.91
C VAL A 203 -12.58 -26.47 -9.92
N TYR A 204 -12.74 -27.15 -8.78
CA TYR A 204 -13.74 -28.18 -8.60
C TYR A 204 -14.62 -27.92 -7.38
N PHE A 205 -15.93 -28.13 -7.54
CA PHE A 205 -16.87 -28.27 -6.44
C PHE A 205 -18.07 -29.12 -6.85
N ASN A 206 -18.73 -29.75 -5.87
CA ASN A 206 -19.99 -30.44 -6.08
C ASN A 206 -21.12 -29.69 -5.35
N LEU A 207 -22.15 -29.26 -6.08
CA LEU A 207 -23.31 -28.57 -5.50
C LEU A 207 -24.05 -29.41 -4.47
N GLU A 208 -24.02 -30.75 -4.54
CA GLU A 208 -24.65 -31.59 -3.52
C GLU A 208 -24.07 -31.37 -2.12
N ASP A 209 -22.78 -31.05 -2.02
CA ASP A 209 -22.11 -30.76 -0.75
C ASP A 209 -22.69 -29.51 -0.05
N TYR A 210 -23.45 -28.69 -0.78
CA TYR A 210 -24.09 -27.48 -0.29
C TYR A 210 -25.57 -27.67 0.09
N LYS A 211 -26.18 -28.84 -0.22
CA LYS A 211 -27.59 -29.12 0.14
C LYS A 211 -27.82 -29.07 1.66
N SER A 212 -26.88 -29.63 2.43
CA SER A 212 -26.93 -29.67 3.90
C SER A 212 -26.88 -28.28 4.55
N LEU A 213 -26.37 -27.26 3.85
CA LEU A 213 -26.32 -25.88 4.32
C LEU A 213 -27.71 -25.25 4.44
N PHE A 214 -28.73 -25.84 3.82
CA PHE A 214 -30.12 -25.41 3.89
C PHE A 214 -30.93 -26.14 4.97
N GLU A 215 -30.40 -27.24 5.52
CA GLU A 215 -31.10 -28.11 6.48
C GLU A 215 -30.67 -27.87 7.94
N GLN A 216 -29.53 -27.21 8.16
CA GLN A 216 -29.00 -26.90 9.49
C GLN A 216 -29.22 -25.42 9.87
N ASN A 217 -29.65 -25.17 11.11
CA ASN A 217 -29.79 -23.81 11.65
C ASN A 217 -28.47 -23.02 11.48
N GLU A 218 -28.56 -21.80 10.95
CA GLU A 218 -27.53 -20.89 10.41
C GLU A 218 -26.30 -20.54 11.29
N LYS A 219 -25.95 -21.29 12.33
CA LYS A 219 -25.01 -20.82 13.37
C LYS A 219 -23.54 -21.21 13.19
N GLU A 220 -23.17 -21.97 12.17
CA GLU A 220 -21.77 -22.32 11.93
C GLU A 220 -21.12 -21.38 10.90
N LYS A 221 -20.22 -20.49 11.36
CA LYS A 221 -19.47 -19.53 10.52
C LYS A 221 -18.76 -20.18 9.31
N GLU A 222 -18.41 -21.45 9.39
CA GLU A 222 -17.75 -22.19 8.32
C GLU A 222 -18.69 -22.47 7.13
N ASN A 223 -19.96 -22.73 7.42
CA ASN A 223 -21.00 -22.93 6.41
C ASN A 223 -21.26 -21.63 5.62
N GLU A 224 -21.19 -20.48 6.30
CA GLU A 224 -21.29 -19.16 5.68
C GLU A 224 -20.13 -18.91 4.70
N LYS A 225 -18.88 -19.19 5.11
CA LYS A 225 -17.70 -19.05 4.24
C LYS A 225 -17.76 -19.90 2.97
N LYS A 226 -18.23 -21.14 3.09
CA LYS A 226 -18.42 -22.04 1.92
C LYS A 226 -19.47 -21.46 0.96
N LEU A 227 -20.59 -20.96 1.49
CA LEU A 227 -21.65 -20.35 0.69
C LEU A 227 -21.18 -19.07 -0.01
N ILE A 228 -20.44 -18.20 0.69
CA ILE A 228 -19.85 -16.98 0.13
C ILE A 228 -18.92 -17.33 -1.05
N ALA A 229 -18.06 -18.33 -0.89
CA ALA A 229 -17.15 -18.75 -1.95
C ALA A 229 -17.90 -19.29 -3.18
N LEU A 230 -18.94 -20.09 -2.96
CA LEU A 230 -19.79 -20.61 -4.04
C LEU A 230 -20.54 -19.47 -4.77
N TYR A 231 -21.08 -18.51 -4.02
CA TYR A 231 -21.71 -17.33 -4.61
C TYR A 231 -20.73 -16.55 -5.49
N LYS A 232 -19.50 -16.34 -5.00
CA LYS A 232 -18.51 -15.52 -5.69
C LYS A 232 -17.91 -16.21 -6.92
N ILE A 233 -17.67 -17.52 -6.86
CA ILE A 233 -17.08 -18.26 -8.00
C ILE A 233 -18.00 -18.28 -9.22
N LEU A 234 -19.32 -18.22 -9.02
CA LEU A 234 -20.32 -18.19 -10.10
C LEU A 234 -20.68 -16.77 -10.58
N SER A 235 -20.15 -15.74 -9.91
CA SER A 235 -20.47 -14.34 -10.17
C SER A 235 -19.83 -13.81 -11.46
N PRO A 236 -20.35 -12.71 -12.04
CA PRO A 236 -19.72 -12.01 -13.16
C PRO A 236 -18.31 -11.51 -12.85
N VAL A 237 -18.04 -11.13 -11.60
CA VAL A 237 -16.72 -10.67 -11.16
C VAL A 237 -15.65 -11.74 -11.40
N HIS A 238 -15.94 -12.98 -11.02
CA HIS A 238 -15.04 -14.09 -11.27
C HIS A 238 -15.11 -14.57 -12.72
N LEU A 239 -16.28 -15.04 -13.17
CA LEU A 239 -16.42 -15.72 -14.45
C LEU A 239 -16.13 -14.82 -15.67
N LEU A 240 -16.45 -13.53 -15.59
CA LEU A 240 -16.19 -12.56 -16.67
C LEU A 240 -14.95 -11.70 -16.41
N LYS A 241 -14.22 -11.94 -15.30
CA LYS A 241 -13.07 -11.12 -14.85
C LYS A 241 -13.41 -9.61 -14.81
N GLN A 242 -14.61 -9.27 -14.33
CA GLN A 242 -15.03 -7.88 -14.17
C GLN A 242 -14.32 -7.20 -13.01
N SER A 243 -14.07 -5.90 -13.14
CA SER A 243 -13.60 -5.06 -12.03
C SER A 243 -14.66 -4.99 -10.92
N PHE A 244 -14.22 -4.96 -9.67
CA PHE A 244 -15.07 -4.87 -8.47
C PHE A 244 -14.68 -3.67 -7.60
N ALA A 245 -15.53 -3.30 -6.64
CA ALA A 245 -15.44 -2.01 -5.92
C ALA A 245 -14.17 -1.88 -5.06
N ASN A 246 -13.59 -3.00 -4.63
CA ASN A 246 -12.32 -3.06 -3.90
C ASN A 246 -11.08 -2.98 -4.82
N ASP A 247 -11.18 -2.46 -6.04
CA ASP A 247 -10.00 -1.99 -6.75
C ASP A 247 -9.44 -0.79 -5.96
N SER A 248 -8.46 -1.09 -5.10
CA SER A 248 -7.71 -0.23 -4.19
C SER A 248 -7.12 1.02 -4.86
N ASN A 249 -7.20 1.10 -6.19
CA ASN A 249 -6.71 2.17 -7.04
C ASN A 249 -7.79 3.17 -7.50
N SER A 250 -9.07 2.96 -7.15
CA SER A 250 -10.16 3.84 -7.57
C SER A 250 -10.58 4.81 -6.47
N LEU A 251 -10.59 6.11 -6.79
CA LEU A 251 -11.03 7.17 -5.87
C LEU A 251 -12.55 7.14 -5.71
N ASP A 252 -13.06 6.97 -4.48
CA ASP A 252 -14.45 7.28 -4.17
C ASP A 252 -14.65 8.81 -4.27
N ARG A 253 -15.26 9.24 -5.37
CA ARG A 253 -15.48 10.66 -5.65
C ARG A 253 -16.47 11.31 -4.68
N ASN A 254 -17.41 10.55 -4.13
CA ASN A 254 -18.39 11.11 -3.21
C ASN A 254 -17.75 11.40 -1.86
N PHE A 255 -17.03 10.43 -1.31
CA PHE A 255 -16.21 10.59 -0.10
C PHE A 255 -15.23 11.74 -0.26
N TYR A 256 -14.47 11.76 -1.36
CA TYR A 256 -13.47 12.78 -1.62
C TYR A 256 -14.07 14.20 -1.67
N ASN A 257 -15.11 14.42 -2.47
CA ASN A 257 -15.69 15.75 -2.63
C ASN A 257 -16.38 16.24 -1.35
N GLU A 258 -17.03 15.34 -0.61
CA GLU A 258 -17.67 15.68 0.67
C GLU A 258 -16.63 15.98 1.76
N LEU A 259 -15.51 15.25 1.81
CA LEU A 259 -14.41 15.56 2.70
C LEU A 259 -13.78 16.93 2.39
N LEU A 260 -13.55 17.25 1.10
CA LEU A 260 -13.09 18.60 0.71
C LEU A 260 -14.07 19.68 1.18
N HIS A 261 -15.37 19.45 1.05
CA HIS A 261 -16.40 20.38 1.49
C HIS A 261 -16.33 20.67 3.00
N ILE A 262 -16.15 19.63 3.83
CA ILE A 262 -16.01 19.73 5.30
C ILE A 262 -14.75 20.52 5.67
N ILE A 263 -13.64 20.27 4.97
CA ILE A 263 -12.37 20.98 5.19
C ILE A 263 -12.47 22.46 4.79
N GLY A 264 -13.25 22.79 3.77
CA GLY A 264 -13.38 24.15 3.21
C GLY A 264 -12.75 24.32 1.82
N LEU A 265 -12.56 23.22 1.09
CA LEU A 265 -11.88 23.15 -0.20
C LEU A 265 -12.85 22.74 -1.33
N VAL A 266 -12.43 22.98 -2.58
CA VAL A 266 -13.14 22.56 -3.79
C VAL A 266 -12.15 22.21 -4.91
N GLU A 267 -12.48 21.21 -5.72
CA GLU A 267 -11.73 20.89 -6.94
C GLU A 267 -12.22 21.77 -8.11
N THR A 268 -11.34 22.61 -8.65
CA THR A 268 -11.58 23.47 -9.81
C THR A 268 -10.72 23.02 -11.00
N LYS A 269 -11.05 23.48 -12.22
CA LYS A 269 -10.31 23.14 -13.44
C LYS A 269 -9.62 24.39 -14.00
N GLU A 270 -8.30 24.40 -13.99
CA GLU A 270 -7.48 25.46 -14.59
C GLU A 270 -6.62 24.89 -15.74
N LYS A 271 -6.71 25.47 -16.95
CA LYS A 271 -5.85 25.13 -18.10
C LYS A 271 -5.66 23.61 -18.32
N ASN A 272 -6.76 22.85 -18.28
CA ASN A 272 -6.82 21.38 -18.37
C ASN A 272 -6.25 20.57 -17.18
N LYS A 273 -5.72 21.21 -16.14
CA LYS A 273 -5.37 20.57 -14.88
C LYS A 273 -6.50 20.77 -13.87
N LYS A 274 -6.78 19.74 -13.07
CA LYS A 274 -7.64 19.87 -11.89
C LYS A 274 -6.77 20.43 -10.77
N ILE A 275 -7.28 21.38 -9.99
CA ILE A 275 -6.59 21.92 -8.82
C ILE A 275 -7.53 22.00 -7.63
N ILE A 276 -6.97 21.92 -6.44
CA ILE A 276 -7.75 22.08 -5.21
C ILE A 276 -7.46 23.47 -4.65
N THR A 277 -8.53 24.22 -4.43
CA THR A 277 -8.47 25.60 -3.98
C THR A 277 -9.41 25.81 -2.81
N ARG A 278 -9.13 26.83 -2.00
CA ARG A 278 -10.10 27.37 -1.03
C ARG A 278 -11.41 27.72 -1.74
N LYS A 279 -12.56 27.51 -1.08
CA LYS A 279 -13.85 27.93 -1.64
C LYS A 279 -13.84 29.45 -1.93
N PRO A 280 -14.37 29.89 -3.09
CA PRO A 280 -14.30 31.30 -3.48
C PRO A 280 -15.40 32.14 -2.82
N GLY A 281 -15.02 33.34 -2.35
CA GLY A 281 -15.97 34.41 -1.97
C GLY A 281 -17.09 33.95 -1.04
N LYS A 282 -18.35 34.11 -1.50
CA LYS A 282 -19.57 33.83 -0.72
C LYS A 282 -19.85 32.33 -0.49
N GLU A 283 -19.12 31.44 -1.15
CA GLU A 283 -19.24 29.99 -0.95
C GLU A 283 -18.39 29.48 0.23
N ARG A 284 -17.58 30.36 0.84
CA ARG A 284 -16.82 30.04 2.06
C ARG A 284 -17.80 29.80 3.19
N ASP A 285 -17.68 28.64 3.81
CA ASP A 285 -18.47 28.29 4.99
C ASP A 285 -17.61 28.52 6.23
N THR A 286 -18.01 29.46 7.08
CA THR A 286 -17.28 29.82 8.30
C THR A 286 -17.11 28.66 9.26
N GLY A 287 -18.01 27.67 9.21
CA GLY A 287 -17.88 26.46 10.02
C GLY A 287 -16.85 25.47 9.51
N SER A 288 -16.42 25.57 8.25
CA SER A 288 -15.39 24.64 7.72
C SER A 288 -14.07 24.75 8.47
N ILE A 289 -13.33 23.64 8.55
CA ILE A 289 -12.12 23.52 9.40
C ILE A 289 -11.09 24.61 9.07
N ILE A 290 -10.86 24.89 7.78
CA ILE A 290 -9.92 25.93 7.34
C ILE A 290 -10.40 27.32 7.72
N GLU A 291 -11.66 27.66 7.50
CA GLU A 291 -12.17 29.01 7.79
C GLU A 291 -12.18 29.30 9.30
N ASN A 292 -12.55 28.29 10.10
CA ASN A 292 -12.47 28.36 11.56
C ASN A 292 -11.01 28.58 12.01
N ALA A 293 -10.06 27.82 11.46
CA ALA A 293 -8.63 27.99 11.76
C ALA A 293 -8.11 29.38 11.35
N ILE A 294 -8.45 29.89 10.15
CA ILE A 294 -8.04 31.22 9.68
C ILE A 294 -8.53 32.30 10.63
N LEU A 295 -9.80 32.24 11.04
CA LEU A 295 -10.39 33.22 11.94
C LEU A 295 -9.61 33.32 13.26
N ILE A 296 -9.23 32.18 13.85
CA ILE A 296 -8.47 32.15 15.10
C ILE A 296 -7.02 32.60 14.88
N LEU A 297 -6.37 32.15 13.81
CA LEU A 297 -5.01 32.58 13.45
C LEU A 297 -4.90 34.10 13.31
N GLU A 298 -5.89 34.71 12.66
CA GLU A 298 -6.01 36.15 12.49
C GLU A 298 -6.31 36.85 13.83
N THR A 299 -7.28 36.34 14.61
CA THR A 299 -7.69 36.90 15.90
C THR A 299 -6.56 36.90 16.93
N GLU A 300 -5.81 35.80 17.02
CA GLU A 300 -4.67 35.65 17.93
C GLU A 300 -3.36 36.26 17.38
N ASN A 301 -3.36 36.71 16.12
CA ASN A 301 -2.20 37.23 15.40
C ASN A 301 -0.96 36.31 15.53
N THR A 302 -1.16 35.00 15.39
CA THR A 302 -0.11 34.00 15.60
C THR A 302 0.93 33.97 14.48
N ILE A 303 0.61 34.49 13.29
CA ILE A 303 1.57 34.65 12.19
C ILE A 303 2.82 35.42 12.64
N ALA A 304 2.67 36.40 13.53
CA ALA A 304 3.80 37.17 14.08
C ALA A 304 4.81 36.32 14.87
N LYS A 305 4.45 35.09 15.26
CA LYS A 305 5.32 34.14 15.97
C LYS A 305 6.14 33.27 15.01
N ILE A 306 5.77 33.20 13.74
CA ILE A 306 6.44 32.39 12.72
C ILE A 306 7.71 33.11 12.26
N LYS A 307 8.85 32.40 12.23
CA LYS A 307 10.15 32.98 11.83
C LYS A 307 10.22 33.42 10.36
N HIS A 308 9.56 32.67 9.47
CA HIS A 308 9.62 32.84 8.02
C HIS A 308 8.21 32.75 7.39
N PRO A 309 7.31 33.71 7.68
CA PRO A 309 5.94 33.69 7.17
C PRO A 309 5.87 33.76 5.64
N GLU A 310 6.88 34.36 4.98
CA GLU A 310 7.00 34.45 3.52
C GLU A 310 7.00 33.09 2.80
N LYS A 311 7.32 32.00 3.52
CA LYS A 311 7.23 30.63 2.97
C LYS A 311 5.80 30.19 2.69
N TYR A 312 4.82 30.79 3.34
CA TYR A 312 3.42 30.40 3.27
C TYR A 312 2.60 31.22 2.27
N GLY A 313 3.21 32.22 1.62
CA GLY A 313 2.55 33.03 0.60
C GLY A 313 3.07 34.47 0.55
N GLU A 314 2.73 35.15 -0.55
CA GLU A 314 3.13 36.54 -0.78
C GLU A 314 2.26 37.54 0.00
N THR A 315 0.97 37.24 0.15
CA THR A 315 0.00 38.08 0.87
C THR A 315 -0.36 37.50 2.23
N LEU A 316 -0.90 38.32 3.13
CA LEU A 316 -1.37 37.85 4.44
C LEU A 316 -2.48 36.79 4.32
N ASP A 317 -3.42 36.95 3.37
CA ASP A 317 -4.48 35.95 3.13
C ASP A 317 -3.88 34.62 2.64
N ASP A 318 -2.87 34.67 1.76
CA ASP A 318 -2.17 33.46 1.30
C ASP A 318 -1.44 32.76 2.46
N GLN A 319 -0.77 33.54 3.31
CA GLN A 319 -0.05 33.04 4.49
C GLN A 319 -1.01 32.38 5.48
N LEU A 320 -2.10 33.07 5.84
CA LEU A 320 -3.15 32.54 6.71
C LEU A 320 -3.77 31.26 6.13
N TYR A 321 -4.09 31.28 4.83
CA TYR A 321 -4.68 30.12 4.17
C TYR A 321 -3.72 28.92 4.13
N SER A 322 -2.47 29.11 3.71
CA SER A 322 -1.50 28.01 3.63
C SER A 322 -1.19 27.43 5.01
N LEU A 323 -1.10 28.28 6.04
CA LEU A 323 -0.91 27.86 7.43
C LEU A 323 -2.12 27.06 7.95
N ALA A 324 -3.33 27.59 7.76
CA ALA A 324 -4.57 26.93 8.15
C ALA A 324 -4.77 25.61 7.39
N LEU A 325 -4.42 25.54 6.11
CA LEU A 325 -4.46 24.32 5.31
C LEU A 325 -3.53 23.25 5.88
N GLU A 326 -2.28 23.60 6.22
CA GLU A 326 -1.32 22.66 6.77
C GLU A 326 -1.75 22.12 8.15
N LEU A 327 -2.28 22.98 9.03
CA LEU A 327 -2.87 22.58 10.31
C LEU A 327 -4.09 21.68 10.10
N SER A 328 -5.01 22.08 9.22
CA SER A 328 -6.24 21.34 8.92
C SER A 328 -5.94 19.94 8.38
N ILE A 329 -4.98 19.82 7.45
CA ILE A 329 -4.52 18.52 6.94
C ILE A 329 -3.95 17.69 8.10
N THR A 330 -3.11 18.28 8.95
CA THR A 330 -2.52 17.57 10.10
C THR A 330 -3.60 17.02 11.05
N TRP A 331 -4.63 17.82 11.36
CA TRP A 331 -5.73 17.42 12.23
C TRP A 331 -6.64 16.38 11.59
N VAL A 332 -7.03 16.57 10.33
CA VAL A 332 -7.87 15.62 9.60
C VAL A 332 -7.16 14.29 9.41
N ASN A 333 -5.84 14.29 9.18
CA ASN A 333 -5.02 13.07 9.14
C ASN A 333 -5.08 12.28 10.45
N ARG A 334 -5.00 12.97 11.59
CA ARG A 334 -5.12 12.33 12.92
C ARG A 334 -6.51 11.73 13.13
N ILE A 335 -7.57 12.44 12.72
CA ILE A 335 -8.96 11.96 12.85
C ILE A 335 -9.19 10.73 11.94
N LEU A 336 -8.70 10.77 10.71
CA LEU A 336 -8.80 9.64 9.78
C LEU A 336 -8.00 8.42 10.25
N PHE A 337 -6.79 8.64 10.79
CA PHE A 337 -6.04 7.57 11.44
C PHE A 337 -6.82 6.98 12.62
N LEU A 338 -7.44 7.83 13.45
CA LEU A 338 -8.25 7.36 14.56
C LEU A 338 -9.46 6.55 14.11
N LYS A 339 -10.04 6.88 12.96
CA LYS A 339 -11.16 6.12 12.41
C LYS A 339 -10.73 4.73 11.97
N LEU A 340 -9.56 4.60 11.35
CA LEU A 340 -8.95 3.31 11.02
C LEU A 340 -8.61 2.53 12.29
N LEU A 341 -8.04 3.19 13.30
CA LEU A 341 -7.74 2.58 14.59
C LEU A 341 -9.02 2.05 15.27
N GLU A 342 -10.07 2.86 15.35
CA GLU A 342 -11.36 2.45 15.88
C GLU A 342 -11.91 1.22 15.16
N ALA A 343 -11.88 1.22 13.81
CA ALA A 343 -12.34 0.10 13.01
C ALA A 343 -11.50 -1.18 13.25
N GLN A 344 -10.17 -1.04 13.37
CA GLN A 344 -9.28 -2.15 13.64
C GLN A 344 -9.50 -2.73 15.04
N LEU A 345 -9.65 -1.86 16.04
CA LEU A 345 -9.90 -2.28 17.41
C LEU A 345 -11.29 -2.95 17.55
N TYR A 346 -12.31 -2.41 16.88
CA TYR A 346 -13.63 -3.03 16.77
C TYR A 346 -13.55 -4.43 16.17
N LYS A 347 -12.74 -4.62 15.11
CA LYS A 347 -12.45 -5.92 14.49
C LYS A 347 -11.79 -6.88 15.48
N TYR A 348 -10.73 -6.46 16.18
CA TYR A 348 -9.99 -7.31 17.13
C TYR A 348 -10.88 -7.84 18.26
N HIS A 349 -11.93 -7.10 18.64
CA HIS A 349 -12.86 -7.48 19.72
C HIS A 349 -14.15 -8.12 19.22
N SER A 350 -14.24 -8.44 17.91
CA SER A 350 -15.46 -9.01 17.30
C SER A 350 -16.70 -8.14 17.50
N GLY A 351 -16.52 -6.82 17.50
CA GLY A 351 -17.59 -5.84 17.63
C GLY A 351 -17.99 -5.46 19.06
N ASP A 352 -17.34 -6.04 20.07
CA ASP A 352 -17.63 -5.77 21.49
C ASP A 352 -16.92 -4.52 22.05
N MET A 353 -16.21 -3.75 21.21
CA MET A 353 -15.53 -2.51 21.64
C MET A 353 -16.40 -1.27 21.43
N HIS A 354 -16.32 -0.32 22.37
CA HIS A 354 -16.90 1.01 22.21
C HIS A 354 -16.24 1.80 21.08
N LYS A 355 -17.08 2.39 20.21
CA LYS A 355 -16.65 3.48 19.34
C LYS A 355 -16.31 4.71 20.18
N PHE A 356 -15.26 5.43 19.80
CA PHE A 356 -14.79 6.63 20.48
C PHE A 356 -14.78 7.86 19.59
N LEU A 357 -14.86 7.75 18.26
CA LEU A 357 -15.12 8.87 17.37
C LEU A 357 -16.63 9.06 17.18
N ASP A 358 -17.31 9.30 18.30
CA ASP A 358 -18.75 9.54 18.35
C ASP A 358 -19.04 10.83 19.12
N LYS A 359 -20.06 11.57 18.68
CA LYS A 359 -20.44 12.86 19.26
C LYS A 359 -20.90 12.82 20.72
N ASN A 360 -21.28 11.65 21.23
CA ASN A 360 -21.65 11.48 22.64
C ASN A 360 -20.43 11.19 23.52
N PHE A 361 -19.30 10.81 22.91
CA PHE A 361 -18.07 10.49 23.60
C PHE A 361 -17.03 11.63 23.49
N ILE A 362 -16.87 12.19 22.29
CA ILE A 362 -16.06 13.39 22.00
C ILE A 362 -17.01 14.51 21.60
N ASN A 363 -17.25 15.43 22.52
CA ASN A 363 -18.34 16.40 22.41
C ASN A 363 -17.85 17.78 21.92
N ASP A 364 -16.55 18.04 21.99
CA ASP A 364 -15.92 19.30 21.61
C ASP A 364 -14.47 19.06 21.13
N PHE A 365 -13.86 20.11 20.57
CA PHE A 365 -12.46 20.07 20.12
C PHE A 365 -11.46 19.96 21.29
N ASP A 366 -11.85 20.35 22.51
CA ASP A 366 -11.04 20.16 23.72
C ASP A 366 -10.87 18.67 24.07
N GLU A 367 -11.93 17.87 23.99
CA GLU A 367 -11.89 16.42 24.18
C GLU A 367 -11.09 15.74 23.06
N LEU A 368 -11.18 16.24 21.82
CA LEU A 368 -10.37 15.74 20.71
C LEU A 368 -8.87 16.04 20.93
N TYR A 369 -8.54 17.23 21.44
CA TYR A 369 -7.18 17.58 21.84
C TYR A 369 -6.66 16.69 22.98
N LYS A 370 -7.49 16.38 24.00
CA LYS A 370 -7.13 15.43 25.06
C LYS A 370 -6.88 14.04 24.48
N LEU A 371 -7.73 13.57 23.57
CA LEU A 371 -7.55 12.29 22.88
C LEU A 371 -6.21 12.24 22.13
N PHE A 372 -5.85 13.29 21.39
CA PHE A 372 -4.55 13.34 20.71
C PHE A 372 -3.37 13.32 21.69
N HIS A 373 -3.32 14.30 22.59
CA HIS A 373 -2.07 14.63 23.28
C HIS A 373 -1.97 14.11 24.70
N GLN A 374 -3.09 13.70 25.31
CA GLN A 374 -3.14 13.19 26.69
C GLN A 374 -3.51 11.69 26.75
N VAL A 375 -3.98 11.12 25.65
CA VAL A 375 -4.32 9.69 25.54
C VAL A 375 -3.34 8.98 24.60
N LEU A 376 -3.40 9.26 23.29
CA LEU A 376 -2.64 8.51 22.28
C LEU A 376 -1.13 8.75 22.36
N ALA A 377 -0.72 9.94 22.80
CA ALA A 377 0.66 10.34 23.00
C ALA A 377 1.21 10.09 24.42
N VAL A 378 0.40 9.54 25.34
CA VAL A 378 0.80 9.33 26.75
C VAL A 378 0.55 7.89 27.19
N PRO A 379 1.58 7.17 27.71
CA PRO A 379 1.42 5.82 28.25
C PRO A 379 0.37 5.77 29.38
N HIS A 380 -0.44 4.70 29.45
CA HIS A 380 -1.48 4.53 30.47
C HIS A 380 -1.04 4.84 31.92
N LYS A 381 0.18 4.41 32.28
CA LYS A 381 0.75 4.63 33.63
C LYS A 381 1.03 6.10 33.96
N LYS A 382 1.17 6.96 32.94
CA LYS A 382 1.42 8.41 33.07
C LYS A 382 0.14 9.25 32.83
N ARG A 383 -0.99 8.62 32.48
CA ARG A 383 -2.28 9.30 32.32
C ARG A 383 -2.90 9.62 33.69
N THR A 384 -3.65 10.70 33.78
CA THR A 384 -4.42 11.04 34.99
C THR A 384 -5.58 10.05 35.20
N ASP A 385 -6.07 9.94 36.44
CA ASP A 385 -7.20 9.04 36.75
C ASP A 385 -8.46 9.38 35.96
N LEU A 386 -8.73 10.68 35.73
CA LEU A 386 -9.86 11.14 34.93
C LEU A 386 -9.77 10.65 33.48
N ILE A 387 -8.58 10.81 32.87
CA ILE A 387 -8.33 10.37 31.50
C ILE A 387 -8.42 8.85 31.40
N ASN A 388 -7.80 8.12 32.34
CA ASN A 388 -7.89 6.66 32.35
C ASN A 388 -9.33 6.20 32.51
N LYS A 389 -10.14 6.81 33.37
CA LYS A 389 -11.55 6.41 33.56
C LYS A 389 -12.36 6.53 32.26
N LYS A 390 -12.16 7.59 31.47
CA LYS A 390 -12.89 7.81 30.21
C LYS A 390 -12.31 6.99 29.05
N PHE A 391 -10.98 6.97 28.90
CA PHE A 391 -10.26 6.43 27.73
C PHE A 391 -9.46 5.16 28.03
N TRP A 392 -9.87 4.35 29.01
CA TRP A 392 -9.11 3.16 29.44
C TRP A 392 -8.85 2.15 28.31
N PHE A 393 -9.76 2.06 27.34
CA PHE A 393 -9.70 1.13 26.21
C PHE A 393 -8.92 1.68 25.00
N VAL A 394 -8.58 2.98 25.00
CA VAL A 394 -7.83 3.60 23.90
C VAL A 394 -6.33 3.41 24.14
N PRO A 395 -5.60 2.76 23.22
CA PRO A 395 -4.20 2.42 23.41
C PRO A 395 -3.28 3.64 23.39
N TYR A 396 -2.05 3.45 23.87
CA TYR A 396 -0.94 4.35 23.62
C TYR A 396 -0.19 3.86 22.37
N LEU A 397 0.16 4.76 21.45
CA LEU A 397 0.74 4.37 20.17
C LEU A 397 2.22 4.71 20.01
N ASN A 398 2.83 5.46 20.93
CA ASN A 398 4.21 5.99 20.83
C ASN A 398 4.53 6.77 19.53
N SER A 399 3.52 7.11 18.74
CA SER A 399 3.71 7.71 17.42
C SER A 399 3.93 9.23 17.50
N SER A 400 4.91 9.73 16.75
CA SER A 400 5.11 11.17 16.51
C SER A 400 3.90 11.83 15.84
N LEU A 401 2.97 11.06 15.25
CA LEU A 401 1.72 11.57 14.69
C LEU A 401 0.88 12.36 15.71
N PHE A 402 0.88 11.95 16.98
CA PHE A 402 0.06 12.55 18.04
C PHE A 402 0.86 13.44 19.01
N GLU A 403 2.16 13.63 18.77
CA GLU A 403 2.92 14.68 19.43
C GLU A 403 2.48 16.06 18.88
N ILE A 404 2.57 17.09 19.72
CA ILE A 404 2.31 18.47 19.28
C ILE A 404 3.40 18.86 18.29
N GLY A 405 3.03 19.21 17.06
CA GLY A 405 3.96 19.64 16.03
C GLY A 405 4.52 21.05 16.26
N GLU A 406 5.59 21.39 15.57
CA GLU A 406 6.21 22.73 15.65
C GLU A 406 5.21 23.83 15.26
N LEU A 407 4.49 23.65 14.15
CA LEU A 407 3.46 24.58 13.69
C LEU A 407 2.35 24.78 14.73
N GLU A 408 1.84 23.68 15.33
CA GLU A 408 0.79 23.73 16.35
C GLU A 408 1.27 24.42 17.64
N SER A 409 2.54 24.20 18.00
CA SER A 409 3.19 24.85 19.13
C SER A 409 3.28 26.36 18.91
N ASP A 410 3.78 26.77 17.75
CA ASP A 410 4.04 28.17 17.39
C ASP A 410 2.77 28.96 17.12
N THR A 411 1.69 28.27 16.70
CA THR A 411 0.41 28.88 16.33
C THR A 411 -0.72 28.37 17.23
N ILE A 412 -1.72 27.73 16.64
CA ILE A 412 -2.95 27.26 17.30
C ILE A 412 -2.97 25.73 17.34
N LYS A 413 -3.75 25.19 18.28
CA LYS A 413 -4.01 23.75 18.42
C LYS A 413 -5.46 23.48 18.04
N ILE A 414 -5.82 22.22 17.84
CA ILE A 414 -7.17 21.86 17.39
C ILE A 414 -8.27 22.34 18.35
N ASN A 415 -8.00 22.41 19.65
CA ASN A 415 -8.96 22.90 20.65
C ASN A 415 -9.16 24.42 20.64
N SER A 416 -8.44 25.15 19.79
CA SER A 416 -8.72 26.57 19.56
C SER A 416 -9.90 26.80 18.61
N LEU A 417 -10.35 25.76 17.89
CA LEU A 417 -11.46 25.87 16.94
C LEU A 417 -12.81 26.01 17.67
N ASP A 418 -13.73 26.79 17.09
CA ASP A 418 -15.09 26.95 17.64
C ASP A 418 -15.91 25.66 17.46
N ASP A 419 -16.42 25.13 18.58
CA ASP A 419 -17.21 23.90 18.65
C ASP A 419 -18.59 23.99 17.99
N ASN A 420 -19.16 25.20 17.91
CA ASN A 420 -20.58 25.39 17.57
C ASN A 420 -20.81 26.02 16.20
N THR A 421 -19.76 26.39 15.47
CA THR A 421 -19.93 27.00 14.15
C THR A 421 -20.56 25.99 13.18
N PRO A 422 -21.79 26.24 12.68
CA PRO A 422 -22.47 25.31 11.81
C PRO A 422 -21.92 25.39 10.38
N ILE A 423 -21.88 24.25 9.70
CA ILE A 423 -21.58 24.10 8.27
C ILE A 423 -22.79 23.49 7.56
N GLU A 424 -23.10 23.96 6.36
CA GLU A 424 -24.14 23.37 5.52
C GLU A 424 -23.70 21.99 5.03
N LEU A 425 -24.59 20.99 5.03
CA LEU A 425 -24.27 19.67 4.48
C LEU A 425 -24.00 19.73 2.98
N TYR A 426 -23.06 18.90 2.52
CA TYR A 426 -22.76 18.79 1.10
C TYR A 426 -24.01 18.38 0.29
N LYS A 427 -24.24 19.02 -0.87
CA LYS A 427 -25.42 18.77 -1.72
C LYS A 427 -25.64 17.28 -2.05
N ASN A 428 -24.55 16.52 -2.16
CA ASN A 428 -24.59 15.07 -2.42
C ASN A 428 -24.20 14.23 -1.20
N THR A 429 -24.44 14.74 0.01
CA THR A 429 -24.06 14.08 1.25
C THR A 429 -24.48 12.61 1.30
N VAL A 430 -23.59 11.79 1.83
CA VAL A 430 -23.88 10.39 2.18
C VAL A 430 -24.91 10.27 3.31
N LEU A 431 -25.09 11.34 4.11
CA LEU A 431 -25.95 11.34 5.27
C LEU A 431 -27.42 11.33 4.88
N LYS A 432 -28.13 10.32 5.37
CA LYS A 432 -29.56 10.12 5.12
C LYS A 432 -30.37 10.26 6.40
N ASP A 433 -31.61 10.71 6.25
CA ASP A 433 -32.61 10.73 7.31
C ASP A 433 -33.22 9.33 7.52
N ARG A 434 -34.12 9.21 8.50
CA ARG A 434 -34.81 7.94 8.83
C ARG A 434 -35.68 7.41 7.69
N THR A 435 -36.02 8.23 6.70
CA THR A 435 -36.79 7.84 5.51
C THR A 435 -35.90 7.44 4.33
N GLY A 436 -34.57 7.52 4.49
CA GLY A 436 -33.58 7.21 3.47
C GLY A 436 -33.31 8.37 2.49
N LYS A 437 -33.85 9.57 2.74
CA LYS A 437 -33.59 10.77 1.93
C LYS A 437 -32.36 11.51 2.44
N LYS A 438 -31.70 12.29 1.58
CA LYS A 438 -30.53 13.10 1.97
C LYS A 438 -30.91 14.15 3.03
N ARG A 439 -30.03 14.35 4.01
CA ARG A 439 -30.19 15.42 5.01
C ARG A 439 -29.75 16.77 4.45
N HIS A 440 -30.35 17.84 4.99
CA HIS A 440 -30.14 19.22 4.55
C HIS A 440 -30.01 20.22 5.72
N GLU A 441 -29.90 19.74 6.95
CA GLU A 441 -29.71 20.59 8.12
C GLU A 441 -28.26 21.04 8.26
N ASN A 442 -27.99 22.08 9.04
CA ASN A 442 -26.62 22.48 9.35
C ASN A 442 -26.14 21.74 10.60
N LEU A 443 -24.87 21.35 10.62
CA LEU A 443 -24.24 20.67 11.75
C LEU A 443 -22.96 21.39 12.16
N PRO A 444 -22.57 21.37 13.44
CA PRO A 444 -21.21 21.70 13.82
C PRO A 444 -20.18 20.86 13.05
N ALA A 445 -19.07 21.45 12.63
CA ALA A 445 -18.13 20.79 11.71
C ALA A 445 -17.56 19.47 12.23
N MET A 446 -17.25 19.40 13.53
CA MET A 446 -16.77 18.15 14.15
C MET A 446 -17.82 17.04 14.08
N TYR A 447 -19.08 17.37 14.39
CA TYR A 447 -20.18 16.40 14.32
C TYR A 447 -20.48 15.96 12.90
N TYR A 448 -20.43 16.89 11.94
CA TYR A 448 -20.56 16.55 10.54
C TYR A 448 -19.44 15.58 10.13
N LEU A 449 -18.18 15.87 10.48
CA LEU A 449 -17.06 14.99 10.16
C LEU A 449 -17.23 13.58 10.75
N PHE A 450 -17.62 13.45 12.02
CA PHE A 450 -17.81 12.13 12.63
C PHE A 450 -18.97 11.36 11.99
N GLU A 451 -20.14 11.97 11.80
CA GLU A 451 -21.28 11.29 11.16
C GLU A 451 -20.96 10.92 9.70
N PHE A 452 -20.24 11.79 8.98
CA PHE A 452 -19.73 11.51 7.63
C PHE A 452 -18.81 10.29 7.62
N LEU A 453 -17.81 10.23 8.50
CA LEU A 453 -16.89 9.09 8.58
C LEU A 453 -17.60 7.80 9.01
N ASP A 454 -18.59 7.86 9.91
CA ASP A 454 -19.36 6.69 10.34
C ASP A 454 -20.27 6.11 9.24
N ALA A 455 -20.59 6.89 8.21
CA ALA A 455 -21.37 6.44 7.06
C ALA A 455 -20.58 5.55 6.09
N TYR A 456 -19.24 5.50 6.22
CA TYR A 456 -18.35 4.65 5.44
C TYR A 456 -17.77 3.52 6.29
N ASP A 457 -17.18 2.53 5.62
CA ASP A 457 -16.49 1.43 6.27
C ASP A 457 -14.97 1.60 6.22
N PHE A 458 -14.32 1.57 7.39
CA PHE A 458 -12.86 1.74 7.52
C PHE A 458 -12.15 0.46 7.97
N THR A 459 -12.80 -0.71 7.90
CA THR A 459 -12.15 -1.97 8.27
C THR A 459 -11.02 -2.28 7.28
N SER A 460 -9.78 -2.32 7.80
CA SER A 460 -8.52 -2.35 7.03
C SER A 460 -8.38 -3.53 6.07
N GLU A 461 -9.17 -4.57 6.30
CA GLU A 461 -9.27 -5.78 5.49
C GLU A 461 -10.71 -6.26 5.60
N GLY A 462 -11.39 -6.40 4.47
CA GLY A 462 -12.72 -7.01 4.45
C GLY A 462 -12.65 -8.42 5.04
N ASN A 463 -13.58 -8.75 5.94
CA ASN A 463 -13.85 -10.13 6.29
C ASN A 463 -14.82 -10.69 5.25
N GLU A 464 -14.74 -11.99 5.00
CA GLU A 464 -15.79 -12.73 4.29
C GLU A 464 -17.06 -12.76 5.14
N GLU A 465 -17.85 -11.69 5.06
CA GLU A 465 -19.02 -11.50 5.89
C GLU A 465 -20.19 -11.00 5.06
N ILE A 466 -21.38 -11.39 5.51
CA ILE A 466 -22.64 -10.94 4.99
C ILE A 466 -23.09 -9.75 5.82
N ARG A 467 -23.54 -8.68 5.15
CA ARG A 467 -23.91 -7.42 5.80
C ARG A 467 -25.33 -6.98 5.51
N GLU A 468 -25.90 -6.27 6.47
CA GLU A 468 -27.21 -5.62 6.36
C GLU A 468 -27.15 -4.30 5.59
N ASP A 469 -26.04 -3.56 5.70
CA ASP A 469 -25.90 -2.19 5.20
C ASP A 469 -24.87 -2.04 4.07
N LYS A 470 -25.19 -1.18 3.09
CA LYS A 470 -24.36 -0.91 1.91
C LYS A 470 -23.39 0.25 2.14
N LYS A 471 -22.51 0.12 3.14
CA LYS A 471 -21.43 1.10 3.36
C LYS A 471 -20.29 0.89 2.38
N THR A 472 -19.83 1.96 1.74
CA THR A 472 -18.65 1.90 0.87
C THR A 472 -17.38 1.74 1.71
N LEU A 473 -16.49 0.83 1.29
CA LEU A 473 -15.19 0.61 1.93
C LEU A 473 -14.20 1.72 1.57
N ILE A 474 -13.52 2.26 2.57
CA ILE A 474 -12.44 3.24 2.45
C ILE A 474 -11.19 2.62 3.07
N ASN A 475 -10.31 2.08 2.23
CA ASN A 475 -9.05 1.47 2.67
C ASN A 475 -7.90 2.51 2.77
N ALA A 476 -6.76 2.05 3.28
CA ALA A 476 -5.55 2.87 3.44
C ALA A 476 -5.04 3.46 2.10
N SER A 477 -5.16 2.68 1.02
CA SER A 477 -4.72 3.08 -0.32
C SER A 477 -5.54 4.25 -0.86
N VAL A 478 -6.86 4.20 -0.72
CA VAL A 478 -7.81 5.28 -1.09
C VAL A 478 -7.54 6.55 -0.29
N LEU A 479 -7.26 6.44 1.02
CA LEU A 479 -6.90 7.62 1.83
C LEU A 479 -5.60 8.25 1.37
N GLY A 480 -4.56 7.45 1.12
CA GLY A 480 -3.30 7.98 0.56
C GLY A 480 -3.52 8.69 -0.78
N LEU A 481 -4.35 8.12 -1.66
CA LEU A 481 -4.80 8.72 -2.92
C LEU A 481 -5.51 10.07 -2.73
N ILE A 482 -6.39 10.18 -1.73
CA ILE A 482 -7.11 11.42 -1.41
C ILE A 482 -6.13 12.50 -0.96
N PHE A 483 -5.20 12.17 -0.08
CA PHE A 483 -4.23 13.12 0.43
C PHE A 483 -3.20 13.54 -0.62
N GLU A 484 -2.78 12.62 -1.49
CA GLU A 484 -2.00 12.93 -2.67
C GLU A 484 -2.69 13.97 -3.54
N LYS A 485 -4.00 13.85 -3.74
CA LYS A 485 -4.74 14.85 -4.50
C LYS A 485 -4.81 16.18 -3.78
N ILE A 486 -5.13 16.17 -2.47
CA ILE A 486 -5.16 17.38 -1.63
C ILE A 486 -3.84 18.16 -1.71
N ASN A 487 -2.70 17.47 -1.70
CA ASN A 487 -1.38 18.09 -1.80
C ASN A 487 -0.95 18.39 -3.23
N GLY A 488 -1.27 17.49 -4.16
CA GLY A 488 -0.55 17.33 -5.41
C GLY A 488 -0.84 18.36 -6.48
N TYR A 489 -1.97 19.07 -6.38
CA TYR A 489 -2.37 19.97 -7.43
C TYR A 489 -1.83 21.40 -7.31
N LYS A 490 -1.08 21.74 -6.24
CA LYS A 490 -0.22 22.94 -6.25
C LYS A 490 1.10 22.68 -7.00
N ASP A 491 1.67 21.47 -6.91
CA ASP A 491 3.05 21.19 -7.32
C ASP A 491 3.20 20.25 -8.55
N GLY A 492 2.11 19.68 -9.07
CA GLY A 492 2.12 18.83 -10.27
C GLY A 492 2.47 17.36 -10.05
N SER A 493 2.25 16.82 -8.84
CA SER A 493 2.49 15.39 -8.55
C SER A 493 1.44 14.50 -9.21
N PHE A 494 1.89 13.49 -9.97
CA PHE A 494 1.02 12.51 -10.62
C PHE A 494 0.96 11.20 -9.83
N PHE A 495 -0.25 10.70 -9.58
CA PHE A 495 -0.49 9.39 -8.97
C PHE A 495 0.07 8.27 -9.86
N THR A 496 0.77 7.32 -9.26
CA THR A 496 1.20 6.09 -9.93
C THR A 496 0.19 4.98 -9.62
N PRO A 497 -0.47 4.39 -10.63
CA PRO A 497 -1.37 3.26 -10.41
C PRO A 497 -0.71 2.12 -9.60
N GLY A 498 -1.43 1.52 -8.65
CA GLY A 498 -0.86 0.51 -7.75
C GLY A 498 -0.30 -0.73 -8.44
N PHE A 499 -0.83 -1.12 -9.61
CA PHE A 499 -0.25 -2.23 -10.37
C PHE A 499 1.16 -1.89 -10.92
N ILE A 500 1.43 -0.60 -11.20
CA ILE A 500 2.75 -0.14 -11.66
C ILE A 500 3.73 -0.14 -10.48
N THR A 501 3.33 0.42 -9.33
CA THR A 501 4.18 0.44 -8.13
C THR A 501 4.53 -0.98 -7.68
N MET A 502 3.52 -1.87 -7.62
CA MET A 502 3.71 -3.29 -7.30
C MET A 502 4.67 -3.97 -8.27
N TYR A 503 4.46 -3.82 -9.59
CA TYR A 503 5.34 -4.42 -10.60
C TYR A 503 6.80 -3.93 -10.48
N MET A 504 6.99 -2.62 -10.38
CA MET A 504 8.31 -2.01 -10.25
C MET A 504 9.03 -2.47 -8.97
N CYS A 505 8.33 -2.50 -7.84
CA CYS A 505 8.88 -2.98 -6.57
C CYS A 505 9.25 -4.46 -6.68
N ARG A 506 8.36 -5.31 -7.17
CA ARG A 506 8.60 -6.75 -7.32
C ARG A 506 9.85 -7.05 -8.15
N GLU A 507 9.92 -6.52 -9.37
CA GLU A 507 11.04 -6.77 -10.29
C GLU A 507 12.37 -6.25 -9.73
N THR A 508 12.35 -5.10 -9.06
CA THR A 508 13.56 -4.46 -8.52
C THR A 508 14.05 -5.17 -7.27
N LEU A 509 13.15 -5.48 -6.33
CA LEU A 509 13.51 -6.08 -5.04
C LEU A 509 13.95 -7.52 -5.18
N GLN A 510 13.33 -8.30 -6.06
CA GLN A 510 13.80 -9.67 -6.33
C GLN A 510 15.26 -9.69 -6.81
N ARG A 511 15.64 -8.77 -7.70
CA ARG A 511 17.02 -8.64 -8.18
C ARG A 511 17.96 -8.16 -7.07
N ALA A 512 17.54 -7.19 -6.27
CA ALA A 512 18.33 -6.68 -5.15
C ALA A 512 18.61 -7.78 -4.11
N VAL A 513 17.61 -8.60 -3.77
CA VAL A 513 17.77 -9.75 -2.87
C VAL A 513 18.76 -10.76 -3.45
N VAL A 514 18.59 -11.16 -4.72
CA VAL A 514 19.52 -12.10 -5.38
C VAL A 514 20.94 -11.55 -5.36
N GLN A 515 21.13 -10.27 -5.68
CA GLN A 515 22.44 -9.63 -5.66
C GLN A 515 23.03 -9.61 -4.25
N LYS A 516 22.26 -9.25 -3.22
CA LYS A 516 22.72 -9.20 -1.83
C LYS A 516 23.21 -10.56 -1.33
N PHE A 517 22.48 -11.64 -1.63
CA PHE A 517 22.91 -13.00 -1.31
C PHE A 517 24.18 -13.40 -2.07
N ASN A 518 24.31 -13.02 -3.34
CA ASN A 518 25.54 -13.24 -4.11
C ASN A 518 26.73 -12.45 -3.56
N ASP A 519 26.50 -11.23 -3.08
CA ASP A 519 27.55 -10.38 -2.53
C ASP A 519 28.10 -10.90 -1.21
N ILE A 520 27.24 -11.51 -0.39
CA ILE A 520 27.63 -12.07 0.91
C ILE A 520 28.18 -13.49 0.77
N TYR A 521 27.49 -14.38 0.06
CA TYR A 521 27.79 -15.81 0.04
C TYR A 521 28.45 -16.32 -1.26
N ARG A 522 28.54 -15.49 -2.30
CA ARG A 522 29.15 -15.86 -3.61
C ARG A 522 28.47 -17.04 -4.33
N TRP A 523 27.16 -17.23 -4.13
CA TRP A 523 26.39 -18.35 -4.71
C TRP A 523 26.19 -18.31 -6.23
N LYS A 524 26.31 -17.13 -6.87
CA LYS A 524 26.09 -16.92 -8.32
C LYS A 524 24.67 -17.24 -8.79
N CYS A 525 23.68 -17.01 -7.93
CA CYS A 525 22.26 -17.09 -8.25
C CYS A 525 21.88 -16.10 -9.36
N LYS A 526 20.95 -16.49 -10.24
CA LYS A 526 20.37 -15.59 -11.27
C LYS A 526 18.93 -15.22 -10.96
N THR A 527 18.22 -16.08 -10.25
CA THR A 527 16.80 -15.94 -9.93
C THR A 527 16.56 -16.10 -8.43
N LEU A 528 15.38 -15.67 -7.97
CA LEU A 528 14.96 -15.89 -6.59
C LEU A 528 14.80 -17.39 -6.28
N ALA A 529 14.40 -18.19 -7.27
CA ALA A 529 14.33 -19.65 -7.15
C ALA A 529 15.71 -20.28 -6.89
N ASP A 530 16.78 -19.78 -7.52
CA ASP A 530 18.14 -20.26 -7.24
C ASP A 530 18.53 -20.00 -5.77
N VAL A 531 18.20 -18.81 -5.24
CA VAL A 531 18.40 -18.48 -3.83
C VAL A 531 17.59 -19.44 -2.95
N ARG A 532 16.31 -19.64 -3.24
CA ARG A 532 15.45 -20.58 -2.51
C ARG A 532 16.04 -22.00 -2.46
N ASN A 533 16.60 -22.47 -3.57
CA ASN A 533 17.25 -23.79 -3.64
C ASN A 533 18.47 -23.87 -2.71
N HIS A 534 19.30 -22.82 -2.66
CA HIS A 534 20.43 -22.76 -1.72
C HIS A 534 19.99 -22.74 -0.24
N LEU A 535 18.84 -22.13 0.05
CA LEU A 535 18.28 -22.07 1.40
C LEU A 535 17.60 -23.38 1.82
N ALA A 536 17.16 -24.22 0.87
CA ALA A 536 16.36 -25.41 1.14
C ALA A 536 17.04 -26.40 2.09
N ASP A 537 18.37 -26.55 1.98
CA ASP A 537 19.16 -27.45 2.80
C ASP A 537 19.62 -26.84 4.15
N ARG A 538 19.31 -25.56 4.40
CA ARG A 538 19.81 -24.77 5.55
C ARG A 538 18.67 -24.11 6.32
N ARG A 539 17.82 -24.95 6.92
CA ARG A 539 16.59 -24.54 7.63
C ARG A 539 16.64 -24.65 9.15
N ASN A 540 17.83 -24.75 9.75
CA ASN A 540 17.91 -24.60 11.20
C ASN A 540 17.63 -23.14 11.58
N THR A 541 17.18 -22.91 12.81
CA THR A 541 16.74 -21.58 13.27
C THR A 541 17.82 -20.51 13.18
N LYS A 542 19.09 -20.88 13.39
CA LYS A 542 20.23 -19.95 13.29
C LYS A 542 20.42 -19.47 11.86
N ASP A 543 20.42 -20.39 10.91
CA ASP A 543 20.55 -20.08 9.48
C ASP A 543 19.38 -19.20 9.01
N ILE A 544 18.15 -19.51 9.43
CA ILE A 544 16.96 -18.69 9.10
C ILE A 544 17.13 -17.24 9.59
N LEU A 545 17.58 -17.05 10.83
CA LEU A 545 17.82 -15.71 11.38
C LEU A 545 18.94 -14.98 10.64
N GLU A 546 20.03 -15.68 10.29
CA GLU A 546 21.15 -15.12 9.51
C GLU A 546 20.68 -14.67 8.11
N PHE A 547 19.95 -15.53 7.40
CA PHE A 547 19.43 -15.22 6.05
C PHE A 547 18.35 -14.14 6.08
N ASN A 548 17.49 -14.11 7.11
CA ASN A 548 16.53 -13.03 7.29
C ASN A 548 17.27 -11.69 7.53
N ALA A 549 18.35 -11.69 8.33
CA ALA A 549 19.18 -10.50 8.54
C ALA A 549 19.81 -9.96 7.25
N VAL A 550 20.12 -10.82 6.27
CA VAL A 550 20.58 -10.37 4.95
C VAL A 550 19.53 -9.52 4.26
N ILE A 551 18.26 -9.94 4.26
CA ILE A 551 17.16 -9.17 3.67
C ILE A 551 16.93 -7.87 4.47
N ASN A 552 17.00 -7.93 5.81
CA ASN A 552 16.86 -6.76 6.69
C ASN A 552 17.99 -5.72 6.54
N SER A 553 19.06 -6.06 5.83
CA SER A 553 20.19 -5.16 5.57
C SER A 553 20.06 -4.36 4.26
N LEU A 554 19.02 -4.63 3.47
CA LEU A 554 18.76 -3.90 2.23
C LEU A 554 18.35 -2.46 2.54
N LYS A 555 18.92 -1.50 1.82
CA LYS A 555 18.60 -0.07 1.93
C LYS A 555 17.92 0.40 0.65
N ILE A 556 16.64 0.74 0.75
CA ILE A 556 15.76 1.12 -0.35
C ILE A 556 15.34 2.58 -0.12
N VAL A 557 15.58 3.44 -1.10
CA VAL A 557 15.24 4.86 -1.00
C VAL A 557 14.30 5.31 -2.11
N ASP A 558 13.31 6.11 -1.72
CA ASP A 558 12.55 6.96 -2.63
C ASP A 558 12.93 8.44 -2.44
N PRO A 559 13.67 9.04 -3.40
CA PRO A 559 14.16 10.41 -3.28
C PRO A 559 13.10 11.48 -3.57
N ALA A 560 11.90 11.09 -3.99
CA ALA A 560 10.75 11.96 -4.20
C ALA A 560 9.48 11.23 -3.74
N VAL A 561 9.48 10.89 -2.45
CA VAL A 561 8.62 9.86 -1.87
C VAL A 561 7.13 10.16 -2.02
N GLY A 562 6.75 11.43 -2.18
CA GLY A 562 5.35 11.83 -2.25
C GLY A 562 4.60 11.29 -1.04
N SER A 563 3.53 10.56 -1.30
CA SER A 563 2.70 9.89 -0.29
C SER A 563 3.25 8.56 0.24
N GLY A 564 4.43 8.13 -0.20
CA GLY A 564 5.04 6.86 0.22
C GLY A 564 4.43 5.61 -0.41
N HIS A 565 3.76 5.71 -1.57
CA HIS A 565 3.19 4.55 -2.26
C HIS A 565 4.26 3.49 -2.56
N PHE A 566 5.37 3.87 -3.19
CA PHE A 566 6.47 2.96 -3.50
C PHE A 566 7.06 2.29 -2.25
N LEU A 567 7.17 3.01 -1.13
CA LEU A 567 7.69 2.44 0.12
C LEU A 567 6.74 1.40 0.72
N VAL A 568 5.42 1.62 0.67
CA VAL A 568 4.43 0.63 1.12
C VAL A 568 4.41 -0.59 0.19
N SER A 569 4.46 -0.40 -1.13
CA SER A 569 4.57 -1.51 -2.09
C SER A 569 5.87 -2.29 -1.85
N ALA A 570 7.00 -1.61 -1.60
CA ALA A 570 8.27 -2.25 -1.28
C ALA A 570 8.23 -3.04 0.03
N LEU A 571 7.58 -2.51 1.07
CA LEU A 571 7.35 -3.20 2.35
C LEU A 571 6.61 -4.52 2.12
N ASN A 572 5.49 -4.47 1.38
CA ASN A 572 4.64 -5.64 1.12
C ASN A 572 5.39 -6.69 0.29
N GLU A 573 6.11 -6.28 -0.76
CA GLU A 573 6.91 -7.17 -1.60
C GLU A 573 8.06 -7.84 -0.83
N LEU A 574 8.74 -7.13 0.08
CA LEU A 574 9.78 -7.75 0.91
C LEU A 574 9.21 -8.83 1.84
N ILE A 575 8.03 -8.63 2.42
CA ILE A 575 7.37 -9.67 3.24
C ILE A 575 6.99 -10.88 2.38
N ALA A 576 6.46 -10.65 1.17
CA ALA A 576 6.15 -11.73 0.23
C ALA A 576 7.41 -12.51 -0.19
N ILE A 577 8.51 -11.82 -0.51
CA ILE A 577 9.81 -12.45 -0.82
C ILE A 577 10.32 -13.28 0.36
N LYS A 578 10.22 -12.77 1.60
CA LYS A 578 10.59 -13.55 2.79
C LYS A 578 9.76 -14.81 2.94
N SER A 579 8.46 -14.75 2.68
CA SER A 579 7.59 -15.93 2.67
C SER A 579 7.99 -16.91 1.56
N GLU A 580 8.23 -16.43 0.34
CA GLU A 580 8.66 -17.25 -0.81
C GLU A 580 10.01 -17.95 -0.56
N LEU A 581 10.95 -17.29 0.11
CA LEU A 581 12.24 -17.88 0.47
C LEU A 581 12.16 -18.79 1.70
N GLY A 582 11.02 -18.83 2.41
CA GLY A 582 10.86 -19.56 3.67
C GLY A 582 11.64 -18.95 4.83
N LEU A 583 11.81 -17.62 4.82
CA LEU A 583 12.52 -16.82 5.82
C LEU A 583 11.56 -16.00 6.71
N LEU A 584 10.26 -16.01 6.43
CA LEU A 584 9.26 -15.40 7.31
C LEU A 584 9.11 -16.25 8.58
N ALA A 585 9.75 -15.81 9.66
CA ALA A 585 9.96 -16.60 10.87
C ALA A 585 9.82 -15.76 12.14
N ASP A 586 9.44 -16.40 13.24
CA ASP A 586 9.31 -15.76 14.54
C ASP A 586 10.68 -15.37 15.15
N LYS A 587 10.68 -14.91 16.41
CA LYS A 587 11.89 -14.35 17.06
C LYS A 587 12.95 -15.40 17.36
N ASN A 588 12.55 -16.67 17.32
CA ASN A 588 13.41 -17.80 17.57
C ASN A 588 13.85 -18.47 16.26
N GLY A 589 13.50 -17.90 15.09
CA GLY A 589 13.84 -18.46 13.79
C GLY A 589 12.93 -19.61 13.34
N LEU A 590 11.79 -19.82 14.00
CA LEU A 590 10.80 -20.81 13.55
C LEU A 590 9.96 -20.21 12.42
N VAL A 591 10.02 -20.84 11.25
CA VAL A 591 9.30 -20.40 10.05
C VAL A 591 7.78 -20.57 10.21
N LEU A 592 7.00 -19.67 9.61
CA LEU A 592 5.56 -19.79 9.50
C LEU A 592 5.21 -20.74 8.32
N MET A 593 5.36 -22.06 8.51
CA MET A 593 5.28 -23.03 7.40
C MET A 593 3.89 -23.11 6.75
N ASP A 594 2.82 -23.02 7.54
CA ASP A 594 1.44 -23.14 7.04
C ASP A 594 0.86 -21.81 6.54
N TYR A 595 1.69 -20.76 6.47
CA TYR A 595 1.28 -19.41 6.10
C TYR A 595 2.05 -18.92 4.88
N GLU A 596 1.31 -18.38 3.92
CA GLU A 596 1.87 -17.77 2.72
C GLU A 596 1.52 -16.29 2.68
N ALA A 597 2.51 -15.45 2.39
CA ALA A 597 2.34 -14.03 2.19
C ALA A 597 2.47 -13.70 0.70
N ARG A 598 1.47 -13.02 0.13
CA ARG A 598 1.44 -12.62 -1.28
C ARG A 598 0.92 -11.20 -1.41
N VAL A 599 1.39 -10.47 -2.43
CA VAL A 599 0.84 -9.15 -2.76
C VAL A 599 -0.17 -9.32 -3.88
N GLU A 600 -1.41 -8.89 -3.65
CA GLU A 600 -2.48 -8.85 -4.65
C GLU A 600 -3.16 -7.48 -4.61
N ASN A 601 -3.35 -6.84 -5.76
CA ASN A 601 -3.90 -5.48 -5.86
C ASN A 601 -3.19 -4.47 -4.93
N ASP A 602 -1.86 -4.57 -4.86
CA ASP A 602 -0.98 -3.73 -4.02
C ASP A 602 -1.23 -3.85 -2.50
N GLU A 603 -1.99 -4.86 -2.07
CA GLU A 603 -2.18 -5.20 -0.66
C GLU A 603 -1.50 -6.52 -0.31
N LEU A 604 -0.87 -6.58 0.87
CA LEU A 604 -0.33 -7.81 1.42
C LEU A 604 -1.47 -8.69 1.96
N ILE A 605 -1.53 -9.93 1.50
CA ILE A 605 -2.51 -10.92 1.91
C ILE A 605 -1.76 -12.11 2.51
N ILE A 606 -2.17 -12.49 3.72
CA ILE A 606 -1.65 -13.67 4.41
C ILE A 606 -2.72 -14.74 4.34
N THR A 607 -2.36 -15.90 3.79
CA THR A 607 -3.25 -17.06 3.72
C THR A 607 -2.69 -18.23 4.52
N CYS A 608 -3.57 -19.05 5.08
CA CYS A 608 -3.25 -20.31 5.72
C CYS A 608 -3.98 -21.49 5.06
N ASN A 609 -3.75 -22.71 5.54
CA ASN A 609 -4.37 -23.94 5.03
C ASN A 609 -4.15 -24.10 3.51
N SER A 610 -2.91 -23.97 3.04
CA SER A 610 -2.56 -24.04 1.61
C SER A 610 -3.34 -23.05 0.73
N GLY A 611 -3.55 -21.83 1.21
CA GLY A 611 -4.21 -20.77 0.46
C GLY A 611 -5.74 -20.78 0.52
N GLU A 612 -6.36 -21.67 1.31
CA GLU A 612 -7.82 -21.72 1.46
C GLU A 612 -8.38 -20.57 2.30
N ASP A 613 -7.70 -20.26 3.40
CA ASP A 613 -8.18 -19.29 4.37
C ASP A 613 -7.31 -18.05 4.41
N ILE A 614 -7.96 -16.91 4.60
CA ILE A 614 -7.28 -15.66 4.87
C ILE A 614 -7.04 -15.60 6.37
N PHE A 615 -5.80 -15.30 6.76
CA PHE A 615 -5.43 -15.12 8.15
C PHE A 615 -6.16 -13.92 8.74
N GLU A 616 -6.77 -14.12 9.91
CA GLU A 616 -7.43 -13.07 10.69
C GLU A 616 -6.90 -13.08 12.12
N TYR A 617 -6.51 -11.91 12.62
CA TYR A 617 -6.18 -11.73 14.02
C TYR A 617 -7.41 -11.36 14.85
N ARG A 618 -7.52 -11.97 16.04
CA ARG A 618 -8.49 -11.59 17.07
C ARG A 618 -7.77 -11.50 18.41
N ALA A 619 -8.14 -10.50 19.21
CA ALA A 619 -7.59 -10.34 20.54
C ALA A 619 -7.89 -11.60 21.37
N PRO A 620 -6.87 -12.23 21.99
CA PRO A 620 -7.09 -13.36 22.86
C PRO A 620 -8.02 -12.97 24.01
N ARG A 621 -9.17 -13.66 24.13
CA ARG A 621 -10.02 -13.51 25.32
C ARG A 621 -9.40 -14.30 26.46
N LYS A 622 -9.45 -13.74 27.68
CA LYS A 622 -9.16 -14.53 28.88
C LYS A 622 -10.01 -15.79 28.86
N PRO A 623 -9.44 -16.99 29.09
CA PRO A 623 -10.23 -18.19 29.20
C PRO A 623 -11.18 -18.03 30.40
N THR A 624 -12.45 -17.77 30.13
CA THR A 624 -13.51 -17.99 31.11
C THR A 624 -13.57 -19.50 31.33
N PHE A 625 -13.28 -19.95 32.55
CA PHE A 625 -13.53 -21.34 32.92
C PHE A 625 -14.96 -21.69 32.54
N SER A 626 -15.14 -22.69 31.68
CA SER A 626 -16.47 -23.24 31.46
C SER A 626 -16.94 -23.85 32.78
N GLU A 627 -18.24 -23.75 33.10
CA GLU A 627 -18.84 -24.43 34.26
C GLU A 627 -18.59 -25.96 34.24
N SER A 628 -18.19 -26.50 33.09
CA SER A 628 -17.84 -27.91 32.87
C SER A 628 -16.39 -28.29 33.22
N GLY A 629 -15.49 -27.34 33.52
CA GLY A 629 -14.10 -27.64 33.94
C GLY A 629 -13.23 -28.35 32.91
N ILE A 630 -13.65 -28.46 31.65
CA ILE A 630 -12.90 -29.12 30.58
C ILE A 630 -11.94 -28.11 29.95
N TYR A 631 -10.63 -28.35 30.12
CA TYR A 631 -9.56 -27.58 29.50
C TYR A 631 -9.42 -27.97 28.01
N ASP A 632 -9.74 -27.06 27.10
CA ASP A 632 -9.53 -27.26 25.66
C ASP A 632 -8.10 -26.83 25.26
N SER A 633 -7.18 -27.79 25.29
CA SER A 633 -5.78 -27.59 24.88
C SER A 633 -5.64 -27.18 23.41
N SER A 634 -6.56 -27.61 22.54
CA SER A 634 -6.51 -27.34 21.10
C SER A 634 -6.81 -25.87 20.79
N ARG A 635 -7.79 -25.27 21.49
CA ARG A 635 -8.06 -23.83 21.38
C ARG A 635 -6.87 -22.98 21.84
N MET A 636 -6.18 -23.39 22.90
CA MET A 636 -5.02 -22.67 23.42
C MET A 636 -3.85 -22.67 22.41
N ILE A 637 -3.61 -23.81 21.75
CA ILE A 637 -2.58 -23.93 20.71
C ILE A 637 -2.90 -23.02 19.52
N PHE A 638 -4.16 -23.00 19.07
CA PHE A 638 -4.60 -22.13 17.98
C PHE A 638 -4.43 -20.64 18.30
N VAL A 639 -4.83 -20.21 19.51
CA VAL A 639 -4.67 -18.81 19.95
C VAL A 639 -3.20 -18.40 19.97
N ARG A 640 -2.31 -19.28 20.44
CA ARG A 640 -0.86 -19.03 20.45
C ARG A 640 -0.27 -18.92 19.05
N GLU A 641 -0.71 -19.76 18.11
CA GLU A 641 -0.22 -19.69 16.74
C GLU A 641 -0.71 -18.42 16.03
N VAL A 642 -1.99 -18.06 16.19
CA VAL A 642 -2.52 -16.79 15.65
C VAL A 642 -1.77 -15.59 16.21
N GLN A 643 -1.49 -15.59 17.51
CA GLN A 643 -0.68 -14.56 18.15
C GLN A 643 0.74 -14.53 17.57
N ARG A 644 1.41 -15.69 17.46
CA ARG A 644 2.77 -15.81 16.91
C ARG A 644 2.86 -15.28 15.48
N VAL A 645 1.89 -15.58 14.62
CA VAL A 645 1.83 -15.10 13.24
C VAL A 645 1.68 -13.58 13.22
N GLN A 646 0.75 -13.02 14.00
CA GLN A 646 0.53 -11.58 14.07
C GLN A 646 1.76 -10.83 14.60
N GLU A 647 2.38 -11.32 15.67
CA GLU A 647 3.63 -10.78 16.22
C GLU A 647 4.78 -10.82 15.20
N THR A 648 4.89 -11.93 14.47
CA THR A 648 5.91 -12.10 13.43
C THR A 648 5.70 -11.08 12.31
N LEU A 649 4.47 -10.94 11.80
CA LEU A 649 4.15 -9.97 10.74
C LEU A 649 4.44 -8.54 11.20
N PHE A 650 4.04 -8.18 12.42
CA PHE A 650 4.31 -6.85 12.98
C PHE A 650 5.81 -6.57 13.07
N ARG A 651 6.57 -7.49 13.67
CA ARG A 651 8.01 -7.31 13.88
C ARG A 651 8.77 -7.25 12.56
N GLU A 652 8.44 -8.10 11.61
CA GLU A 652 9.10 -8.10 10.30
C GLU A 652 8.79 -6.81 9.53
N LYS A 653 7.54 -6.34 9.54
CA LYS A 653 7.18 -5.04 8.96
C LYS A 653 7.89 -3.89 9.67
N GLN A 654 7.89 -3.87 10.99
CA GLN A 654 8.60 -2.88 11.79
C GLN A 654 10.09 -2.84 11.44
N THR A 655 10.74 -4.00 11.39
CA THR A 655 12.17 -4.13 11.07
C THR A 655 12.49 -3.56 9.68
N ILE A 656 11.65 -3.85 8.69
CA ILE A 656 11.80 -3.34 7.33
C ILE A 656 11.59 -1.83 7.28
N ILE A 657 10.52 -1.32 7.91
CA ILE A 657 10.24 0.12 7.98
C ILE A 657 11.39 0.88 8.65
N GLU A 658 11.94 0.35 9.74
CA GLU A 658 12.99 1.01 10.53
C GLU A 658 14.37 0.94 9.89
N ASN A 659 14.71 -0.13 9.19
CA ASN A 659 16.08 -0.39 8.74
C ASN A 659 16.25 -0.38 7.22
N CYS A 660 15.19 -0.64 6.47
CA CYS A 660 15.27 -0.83 5.03
C CYS A 660 14.72 0.34 4.21
N LEU A 661 13.66 1.01 4.68
CA LEU A 661 12.92 1.98 3.89
C LEU A 661 13.30 3.42 4.24
N PHE A 662 13.68 4.19 3.22
CA PHE A 662 14.07 5.60 3.35
C PHE A 662 13.32 6.45 2.32
N GLY A 663 12.97 7.68 2.69
CA GLY A 663 12.20 8.57 1.83
C GLY A 663 12.58 10.04 2.01
N VAL A 664 12.58 10.79 0.91
CA VAL A 664 12.79 12.25 0.92
C VAL A 664 11.75 12.91 0.02
N ASP A 665 11.14 14.00 0.48
CA ASP A 665 10.29 14.86 -0.37
C ASP A 665 10.50 16.33 -0.03
N ILE A 666 10.37 17.21 -1.01
CA ILE A 666 10.49 18.66 -0.80
C ILE A 666 9.27 19.23 -0.06
N ASN A 667 8.12 18.58 -0.15
CA ASN A 667 6.87 19.02 0.44
C ASN A 667 6.64 18.32 1.80
N ALA A 668 6.62 19.11 2.88
CA ALA A 668 6.39 18.63 4.24
C ALA A 668 5.08 17.82 4.40
N ASN A 669 4.03 18.17 3.65
CA ASN A 669 2.76 17.46 3.72
C ASN A 669 2.83 16.08 3.06
N SER A 670 3.59 15.94 1.96
CA SER A 670 3.88 14.64 1.35
C SER A 670 4.58 13.72 2.35
N VAL A 671 5.63 14.22 3.02
CA VAL A 671 6.34 13.49 4.09
C VAL A 671 5.40 13.02 5.19
N LYS A 672 4.48 13.89 5.66
CA LYS A 672 3.48 13.52 6.69
C LYS A 672 2.55 12.39 6.21
N ILE A 673 2.11 12.43 4.95
CA ILE A 673 1.27 11.36 4.37
C ILE A 673 2.04 10.06 4.23
N ALA A 674 3.29 10.10 3.76
CA ALA A 674 4.14 8.92 3.65
C ALA A 674 4.32 8.22 5.00
N ARG A 675 4.60 8.99 6.06
CA ARG A 675 4.67 8.47 7.44
C ARG A 675 3.34 7.87 7.88
N LEU A 676 2.22 8.55 7.61
CA LEU A 676 0.88 8.05 7.89
C LEU A 676 0.59 6.72 7.19
N ARG A 677 0.93 6.58 5.91
CA ARG A 677 0.68 5.38 5.12
C ARG A 677 1.44 4.18 5.68
N LEU A 678 2.71 4.37 6.05
CA LEU A 678 3.53 3.34 6.70
C LEU A 678 2.98 2.96 8.08
N TRP A 679 2.52 3.92 8.89
CA TRP A 679 1.87 3.62 10.18
C TRP A 679 0.58 2.83 10.00
N ILE A 680 -0.27 3.18 9.03
CA ILE A 680 -1.50 2.44 8.75
C ILE A 680 -1.17 1.00 8.34
N GLU A 681 -0.16 0.81 7.48
CA GLU A 681 0.25 -0.52 7.04
C GLU A 681 0.80 -1.39 8.18
N LEU A 682 1.48 -0.79 9.15
CA LEU A 682 1.93 -1.46 10.36
C LEU A 682 0.78 -1.73 11.35
N LEU A 683 -0.16 -0.80 11.48
CA LEU A 683 -1.32 -0.91 12.38
C LEU A 683 -2.19 -2.13 12.05
N LYS A 684 -2.29 -2.51 10.77
CA LYS A 684 -2.99 -3.73 10.31
C LYS A 684 -2.50 -4.98 11.04
N ASN A 685 -1.23 -5.01 11.44
CA ASN A 685 -0.62 -6.15 12.14
C ASN A 685 -0.34 -5.89 13.63
N ALA A 686 -0.81 -4.77 14.20
CA ALA A 686 -0.68 -4.54 15.64
C ALA A 686 -1.37 -5.66 16.44
N TYR A 687 -0.82 -6.00 17.61
CA TYR A 687 -1.29 -7.11 18.44
C TYR A 687 -1.40 -6.71 19.91
N TYR A 688 -2.18 -7.46 20.67
CA TYR A 688 -2.24 -7.32 22.13
C TYR A 688 -1.10 -8.08 22.78
N THR A 689 -0.34 -7.44 23.67
CA THR A 689 0.90 -8.02 24.21
C THR A 689 0.63 -8.99 25.36
N GLU A 690 1.32 -10.14 25.35
CA GLU A 690 1.23 -11.15 26.43
C GLU A 690 1.66 -10.57 27.79
N GLU A 691 2.71 -9.75 27.81
CA GLU A 691 3.22 -9.10 29.04
C GLU A 691 2.17 -8.21 29.74
N SER A 692 1.20 -7.72 28.97
CA SER A 692 0.10 -6.91 29.48
C SER A 692 -1.15 -7.73 29.80
N ASP A 693 -1.07 -9.07 29.78
CA ASP A 693 -2.24 -9.95 29.90
C ASP A 693 -3.30 -9.62 28.82
N PHE A 694 -2.81 -9.37 27.60
CA PHE A 694 -3.58 -8.97 26.42
C PHE A 694 -4.46 -7.73 26.60
N SER A 695 -4.06 -6.81 27.49
CA SER A 695 -4.80 -5.57 27.74
C SER A 695 -4.30 -4.36 26.95
N LYS A 696 -3.05 -4.42 26.45
CA LYS A 696 -2.41 -3.32 25.73
C LYS A 696 -2.02 -3.73 24.33
N LEU A 697 -2.31 -2.85 23.38
CA LEU A 697 -1.83 -2.95 22.02
C LEU A 697 -0.34 -2.60 21.97
N GLU A 698 0.41 -3.31 21.13
CA GLU A 698 1.80 -3.02 20.82
C GLU A 698 1.96 -1.59 20.27
N THR A 699 3.06 -0.94 20.65
CA THR A 699 3.34 0.45 20.27
C THR A 699 3.93 0.55 18.87
N LEU A 700 3.65 1.66 18.17
CA LEU A 700 4.22 1.92 16.84
C LEU A 700 5.61 2.59 16.98
N PRO A 701 6.54 2.33 16.05
CA PRO A 701 7.88 2.92 16.07
C PRO A 701 7.90 4.37 15.58
N ASN A 702 9.03 5.03 15.83
CA ASN A 702 9.29 6.39 15.38
C ASN A 702 9.80 6.41 13.93
N ILE A 703 8.87 6.39 12.97
CA ILE A 703 9.16 6.34 11.52
C ILE A 703 9.67 7.70 10.98
N ASP A 704 9.52 8.79 11.74
CA ASP A 704 9.82 10.16 11.28
C ASP A 704 11.28 10.40 10.91
N ILE A 705 12.20 9.56 11.41
CA ILE A 705 13.62 9.67 11.09
C ILE A 705 14.01 9.03 9.76
N ASN A 706 13.17 8.17 9.18
CA ASN A 706 13.46 7.53 7.89
C ASN A 706 12.86 8.28 6.69
N ILE A 707 11.80 9.05 6.93
CA ILE A 707 11.12 9.84 5.90
C ILE A 707 11.31 11.32 6.21
N LYS A 708 12.00 12.07 5.35
CA LYS A 708 12.48 13.42 5.66
C LYS A 708 12.06 14.45 4.63
N GLU A 709 11.97 15.70 5.08
CA GLU A 709 11.76 16.84 4.21
C GLU A 709 13.10 17.35 3.66
N GLY A 710 13.13 17.65 2.37
CA GLY A 710 14.25 18.32 1.72
C GLY A 710 14.27 18.13 0.20
N ASN A 711 15.05 18.97 -0.46
CA ASN A 711 15.35 18.86 -1.87
C ASN A 711 16.47 17.84 -2.08
N SER A 712 16.09 16.63 -2.48
CA SER A 712 16.97 15.49 -2.73
C SER A 712 18.01 15.70 -3.84
N LEU A 713 17.80 16.68 -4.73
CA LEU A 713 18.67 16.97 -5.87
C LEU A 713 19.80 17.95 -5.54
N ILE A 714 19.72 18.65 -4.41
CA ILE A 714 20.65 19.73 -4.06
C ILE A 714 21.32 19.41 -2.74
N ASN A 715 22.65 19.41 -2.76
CA ASN A 715 23.51 19.32 -1.57
C ASN A 715 24.45 20.53 -1.52
N ARG A 716 24.62 21.09 -0.33
CA ARG A 716 25.56 22.18 -0.03
C ARG A 716 26.97 21.66 0.16
N PHE A 717 27.14 20.43 0.66
CA PHE A 717 28.45 19.84 0.94
C PHE A 717 28.78 18.67 0.00
N PRO A 718 30.02 18.56 -0.52
CA PRO A 718 30.42 17.45 -1.40
C PRO A 718 30.26 16.08 -0.74
N LEU A 719 29.76 15.07 -1.47
CA LEU A 719 29.52 13.71 -0.93
C LEU A 719 30.77 12.99 -0.40
N ASN A 720 31.97 13.42 -0.82
CA ASN A 720 33.26 12.89 -0.38
C ASN A 720 33.91 13.70 0.76
N ALA A 721 33.22 14.69 1.34
CA ALA A 721 33.76 15.45 2.47
C ALA A 721 33.92 14.57 3.72
N ASP A 722 35.04 14.71 4.43
CA ASP A 722 35.36 13.91 5.62
C ASP A 722 34.46 14.27 6.82
N LEU A 723 33.67 13.30 7.29
CA LEU A 723 32.82 13.44 8.49
C LEU A 723 33.59 13.13 9.78
N LYS A 724 34.70 12.39 9.71
CA LYS A 724 35.44 11.91 10.87
C LYS A 724 36.13 13.04 11.60
N SER A 725 36.64 14.04 10.89
CA SER A 725 37.18 15.25 11.50
C SER A 725 36.13 15.98 12.35
N ALA A 726 34.88 16.01 11.89
CA ALA A 726 33.80 16.69 12.58
C ALA A 726 33.36 15.95 13.86
N LEU A 727 33.32 14.61 13.82
CA LEU A 727 32.95 13.78 14.97
C LEU A 727 34.01 13.79 16.09
N LYS A 728 35.30 13.91 15.74
CA LYS A 728 36.38 13.99 16.73
C LYS A 728 36.24 15.20 17.65
N THR A 729 35.76 16.34 17.14
CA THR A 729 35.56 17.57 17.92
C THR A 729 34.56 17.36 19.07
N ILE A 730 33.55 16.51 18.86
CA ILE A 730 32.49 16.22 19.83
C ILE A 730 32.62 14.86 20.52
N ARG A 731 33.72 14.13 20.29
CA ARG A 731 34.03 12.82 20.90
C ARG A 731 32.99 11.72 20.62
N TYR A 732 32.32 11.78 19.49
CA TYR A 732 31.47 10.68 19.01
C TYR A 732 32.14 9.92 17.87
N THR A 733 31.67 8.71 17.60
CA THR A 733 32.01 7.90 16.43
C THR A 733 30.81 7.80 15.48
N ILE A 734 31.03 7.28 14.27
CA ILE A 734 29.92 6.99 13.34
C ILE A 734 29.00 5.93 13.95
N GLU A 735 29.56 4.96 14.66
CA GLU A 735 28.80 3.92 15.35
C GLU A 735 27.95 4.51 16.49
N ASP A 736 28.46 5.48 17.25
CA ASP A 736 27.64 6.21 18.23
C ASP A 736 26.46 6.93 17.55
N TYR A 737 26.71 7.55 16.39
CA TYR A 737 25.65 8.22 15.64
C TYR A 737 24.58 7.23 15.15
N LYS A 738 25.00 6.10 14.55
CA LYS A 738 24.09 5.00 14.17
C LYS A 738 23.29 4.49 15.37
N ASN A 739 23.94 4.33 16.53
CA ASN A 739 23.29 3.88 17.76
C ASN A 739 22.30 4.90 18.34
N PHE A 740 22.59 6.21 18.28
CA PHE A 740 21.61 7.23 18.68
C PHE A 740 20.37 7.21 17.80
N VAL A 741 20.55 7.05 16.48
CA VAL A 741 19.42 6.91 15.55
C VAL A 741 18.62 5.64 15.83
N ARG A 742 19.29 4.49 16.07
CA ARG A 742 18.64 3.23 16.43
C ARG A 742 17.86 3.33 17.74
N ASN A 743 18.44 3.94 18.76
CA ASN A 743 17.79 4.11 20.06
C ASN A 743 16.61 5.10 19.98
N TYR A 744 16.72 6.13 19.15
CA TYR A 744 15.60 7.03 18.84
C TYR A 744 14.40 6.29 18.22
N LYS A 745 14.67 5.38 17.27
CA LYS A 745 13.62 4.56 16.61
C LYS A 745 12.86 3.68 17.60
N ASN A 746 13.58 3.09 18.55
CA ASN A 746 13.07 2.03 19.43
C ASN A 746 12.56 2.51 20.79
N THR A 747 12.89 3.73 21.22
CA THR A 747 12.47 4.20 22.56
C THR A 747 10.98 4.51 22.62
N ASN A 748 10.36 4.05 23.70
CA ASN A 748 8.97 4.33 24.08
C ASN A 748 8.87 5.43 25.15
N ASP A 749 10.00 6.02 25.56
CA ASP A 749 10.01 7.13 26.52
C ASP A 749 10.27 8.47 25.84
N LYS A 750 9.36 9.42 26.07
CA LYS A 750 9.40 10.76 25.47
C LYS A 750 10.65 11.56 25.87
N ASN A 751 11.17 11.40 27.08
CA ASN A 751 12.35 12.15 27.53
C ASN A 751 13.61 11.59 26.87
N GLU A 752 13.76 10.28 26.81
CA GLU A 752 14.85 9.63 26.07
C GLU A 752 14.80 9.99 24.59
N LYS A 753 13.62 9.94 23.98
CA LYS A 753 13.39 10.36 22.58
C LYS A 753 13.87 11.79 22.34
N ASN A 754 13.53 12.72 23.23
CA ASN A 754 13.98 14.10 23.15
C ASN A 754 15.50 14.24 23.32
N ASN A 755 16.12 13.45 24.20
CA ASN A 755 17.57 13.47 24.40
C ASN A 755 18.30 12.95 23.16
N PHE A 756 17.89 11.82 22.60
CA PHE A 756 18.47 11.29 21.36
C PHE A 756 18.29 12.24 20.19
N ARG A 757 17.11 12.89 20.07
CA ARG A 757 16.86 13.91 19.05
C ARG A 757 17.87 15.06 19.15
N ARG A 758 18.15 15.55 20.37
CA ARG A 758 19.14 16.61 20.59
C ARG A 758 20.54 16.16 20.19
N PHE A 759 20.97 14.98 20.59
CA PHE A 759 22.29 14.46 20.20
C PHE A 759 22.44 14.31 18.68
N ILE A 760 21.40 13.83 18.00
CA ILE A 760 21.36 13.73 16.54
C ILE A 760 21.51 15.10 15.89
N GLU A 761 20.75 16.11 16.36
CA GLU A 761 20.84 17.47 15.82
C GLU A 761 22.18 18.16 16.11
N ASP A 762 22.75 17.93 17.30
CA ASP A 762 24.08 18.42 17.65
C ASP A 762 25.14 17.85 16.70
N ILE A 763 25.10 16.55 16.41
CA ILE A 763 26.02 15.91 15.44
C ILE A 763 25.87 16.55 14.06
N LYS A 764 24.64 16.71 13.56
CA LYS A 764 24.39 17.32 12.23
C LYS A 764 24.87 18.76 12.16
N ASN A 765 24.63 19.56 13.20
CA ASN A 765 25.08 20.95 13.26
C ASN A 765 26.60 21.06 13.29
N ASN A 766 27.27 20.12 13.95
CA ASN A 766 28.73 20.02 13.91
C ASN A 766 29.24 19.61 12.52
N PHE A 767 28.57 18.69 11.81
CA PHE A 767 28.92 18.38 10.41
C PHE A 767 28.86 19.63 9.53
N ARG A 768 27.76 20.39 9.61
CA ARG A 768 27.57 21.65 8.86
C ARG A 768 28.68 22.66 9.18
N THR A 769 29.04 22.80 10.46
CA THR A 769 30.05 23.75 10.92
C THR A 769 31.46 23.36 10.49
N GLU A 770 31.87 22.12 10.75
CA GLU A 770 33.23 21.64 10.50
C GLU A 770 33.53 21.49 9.01
N ILE A 771 32.61 20.94 8.23
CA ILE A 771 32.79 20.86 6.77
C ILE A 771 32.74 22.28 6.19
N GLY A 772 31.84 23.12 6.67
CA GLY A 772 31.75 24.52 6.26
C GLY A 772 33.00 25.34 6.59
N ASN A 773 33.72 25.03 7.67
CA ASN A 773 35.00 25.66 8.04
C ASN A 773 36.18 25.06 7.29
N ASN A 774 36.11 23.78 6.92
CA ASN A 774 37.15 23.10 6.16
C ASN A 774 37.06 23.29 4.64
N ASP A 775 36.12 24.10 4.14
CA ASP A 775 36.03 24.48 2.73
C ASP A 775 37.39 25.05 2.25
N PRO A 776 38.02 24.43 1.23
CA PRO A 776 39.31 24.87 0.68
C PRO A 776 39.31 26.35 0.28
N ARG A 777 38.18 26.88 -0.18
CA ARG A 777 38.02 28.28 -0.59
C ARG A 777 38.08 29.21 0.62
N LYS A 778 37.44 28.84 1.74
CA LYS A 778 37.55 29.59 3.01
C LYS A 778 38.95 29.52 3.61
N LYS A 779 39.62 28.36 3.56
CA LYS A 779 41.02 28.23 4.00
C LYS A 779 41.95 29.09 3.16
N LYS A 780 41.79 29.07 1.83
CA LYS A 780 42.54 29.92 0.89
C LYS A 780 42.25 31.40 1.13
N LEU A 781 40.99 31.76 1.38
CA LEU A 781 40.61 33.13 1.74
C LEU A 781 41.30 33.56 3.04
N SER A 782 41.26 32.72 4.08
CA SER A 782 41.89 33.01 5.38
C SER A 782 43.41 33.14 5.26
N SER A 783 44.07 32.27 4.48
CA SER A 783 45.51 32.37 4.23
C SER A 783 45.87 33.63 3.43
N MET A 784 45.08 33.99 2.41
CA MET A 784 45.29 35.20 1.62
C MET A 784 45.03 36.48 2.43
N VAL A 785 44.03 36.47 3.31
CA VAL A 785 43.74 37.60 4.23
C VAL A 785 44.88 37.74 5.26
N PHE A 786 45.40 36.62 5.77
CA PHE A 786 46.57 36.63 6.66
C PHE A 786 47.83 37.12 5.95
N GLU A 787 48.07 36.69 4.70
CA GLU A 787 49.16 37.20 3.86
C GLU A 787 49.00 38.70 3.61
N LEU A 788 47.79 39.16 3.27
CA LEU A 788 47.48 40.58 3.07
C LEU A 788 47.82 41.39 4.33
N HIS A 789 47.37 40.91 5.50
CA HIS A 789 47.59 41.56 6.79
C HIS A 789 49.07 41.60 7.18
N ASN A 790 49.80 40.49 7.10
CA ASN A 790 51.19 40.44 7.53
C ASN A 790 52.13 41.18 6.57
N LYS A 791 51.98 40.94 5.26
CA LYS A 791 52.92 41.43 4.24
C LYS A 791 52.68 42.88 3.84
N TYR A 792 51.45 43.39 3.95
CA TYR A 792 51.12 44.74 3.47
C TYR A 792 50.55 45.67 4.53
N GLN A 793 49.97 45.15 5.62
CA GLN A 793 49.46 45.99 6.72
C GLN A 793 50.41 46.05 7.91
N THR A 794 51.12 44.96 8.23
CA THR A 794 52.06 44.89 9.37
C THR A 794 53.47 45.34 8.99
N GLU A 795 53.98 45.01 7.79
CA GLU A 795 55.29 45.48 7.30
C GLU A 795 55.36 46.99 7.01
N ARG A 796 54.23 47.69 6.87
CA ARG A 796 54.20 49.17 6.75
C ARG A 796 54.69 49.92 8.01
N LEU A 797 54.90 49.21 9.12
CA LEU A 797 55.47 49.75 10.37
C LEU A 797 57.00 49.73 10.40
N ILE A 798 57.67 49.07 9.44
CA ILE A 798 59.13 48.97 9.38
C ILE A 798 59.62 49.83 8.21
N ASP A 799 60.27 50.96 8.51
CA ASP A 799 60.84 51.89 7.51
C ASP A 799 62.00 51.22 6.73
N VAL A 800 61.69 50.63 5.59
CA VAL A 800 62.68 50.18 4.59
C VAL A 800 62.59 51.07 3.35
N GLU A 801 63.69 51.73 2.99
CA GLU A 801 63.79 52.57 1.78
C GLU A 801 63.75 51.71 0.50
N LEU A 802 62.54 51.36 0.05
CA LEU A 802 62.28 50.66 -1.21
C LEU A 802 62.33 51.61 -2.42
N SER A 803 62.85 51.13 -3.55
CA SER A 803 62.89 51.89 -4.82
C SER A 803 61.48 52.18 -5.37
N LYS A 804 61.32 53.24 -6.18
CA LYS A 804 60.02 53.58 -6.81
C LYS A 804 59.40 52.41 -7.59
N LYS A 805 60.24 51.64 -8.29
CA LYS A 805 59.79 50.51 -9.12
C LYS A 805 59.29 49.34 -8.27
N ASP A 806 59.91 49.12 -7.11
CA ASP A 806 59.50 48.06 -6.17
C ASP A 806 58.22 48.45 -5.41
N LYS A 807 58.06 49.73 -5.05
CA LYS A 807 56.81 50.26 -4.47
C LYS A 807 55.60 50.12 -5.40
N GLU A 808 55.78 50.38 -6.70
CA GLU A 808 54.71 50.19 -7.70
C GLU A 808 54.36 48.70 -7.89
N LYS A 809 55.37 47.83 -7.92
CA LYS A 809 55.17 46.38 -8.02
C LYS A 809 54.42 45.82 -6.81
N LEU A 810 54.81 46.22 -5.60
CA LEU A 810 54.14 45.84 -4.34
C LEU A 810 52.69 46.32 -4.31
N LYS A 811 52.40 47.56 -4.72
CA LYS A 811 51.02 48.07 -4.85
C LYS A 811 50.18 47.27 -5.85
N HIS A 812 50.77 46.84 -6.96
CA HIS A 812 50.07 46.03 -7.95
C HIS A 812 49.77 44.62 -7.42
N GLU A 813 50.71 44.01 -6.69
CA GLU A 813 50.52 42.71 -6.03
C GLU A 813 49.47 42.79 -4.90
N GLU A 814 49.51 43.83 -4.06
CA GLU A 814 48.49 44.11 -3.01
C GLU A 814 47.10 44.22 -3.62
N LYS A 815 46.94 45.04 -4.68
CA LYS A 815 45.66 45.24 -5.35
C LYS A 815 45.12 43.96 -6.01
N LYS A 816 45.99 43.16 -6.62
CA LYS A 816 45.61 41.88 -7.23
C LYS A 816 45.17 40.86 -6.17
N LEU A 817 45.83 40.87 -5.00
CA LEU A 817 45.45 40.04 -3.86
C LEU A 817 44.09 40.47 -3.29
N GLU A 818 43.87 41.78 -3.11
CA GLU A 818 42.58 42.35 -2.69
C GLU A 818 41.44 42.03 -3.66
N GLU A 819 41.65 42.16 -4.97
CA GLU A 819 40.67 41.79 -6.00
C GLU A 819 40.34 40.29 -5.95
N THR A 820 41.33 39.43 -5.72
CA THR A 820 41.12 37.97 -5.60
C THR A 820 40.38 37.62 -4.32
N ILE A 821 40.73 38.25 -3.18
CA ILE A 821 40.01 38.11 -1.90
C ILE A 821 38.56 38.54 -2.05
N LYS A 822 38.32 39.68 -2.70
CA LYS A 822 36.98 40.21 -2.96
C LYS A 822 36.16 39.24 -3.80
N LYS A 823 36.71 38.72 -4.90
CA LYS A 823 36.03 37.75 -5.77
C LYS A 823 35.67 36.46 -5.02
N ILE A 824 36.60 35.89 -4.24
CA ILE A 824 36.34 34.68 -3.45
C ILE A 824 35.28 34.96 -2.36
N ARG A 825 35.27 36.14 -1.73
CA ARG A 825 34.21 36.54 -0.80
C ARG A 825 32.86 36.67 -1.49
N GLU A 826 32.79 37.34 -2.63
CA GLU A 826 31.54 37.50 -3.39
C GLU A 826 30.98 36.14 -3.85
N GLU A 827 31.84 35.19 -4.25
CA GLU A 827 31.44 33.81 -4.55
C GLU A 827 30.90 33.08 -3.31
N LEU A 828 31.58 33.18 -2.16
CA LEU A 828 31.16 32.53 -0.91
C LEU A 828 29.90 33.16 -0.29
N ASP A 829 29.78 34.48 -0.32
CA ASP A 829 28.63 35.24 0.19
C ASP A 829 27.43 35.06 -0.74
N GLY A 830 27.65 35.02 -2.06
CA GLY A 830 26.65 34.69 -3.07
C GLY A 830 26.09 33.28 -2.90
N GLU A 831 26.93 32.28 -2.57
CA GLU A 831 26.49 30.92 -2.24
C GLU A 831 25.78 30.83 -0.87
N ALA A 832 26.26 31.57 0.13
CA ALA A 832 25.67 31.57 1.47
C ALA A 832 24.28 32.24 1.54
N GLY A 833 24.04 33.24 0.68
CA GLY A 833 22.74 33.91 0.52
C GLY A 833 21.84 33.29 -0.55
N ASN A 834 22.27 32.20 -1.22
CA ASN A 834 21.50 31.63 -2.32
C ASN A 834 20.30 30.84 -1.79
N VAL A 835 19.09 31.33 -2.09
CA VAL A 835 17.80 30.72 -1.73
C VAL A 835 17.72 29.25 -2.19
N ILE A 836 18.46 28.88 -3.24
CA ILE A 836 18.54 27.53 -3.78
C ILE A 836 18.97 26.49 -2.72
N TYR A 837 19.80 26.86 -1.73
CA TYR A 837 20.29 25.93 -0.71
C TYR A 837 19.41 25.86 0.56
N ASN A 838 18.36 26.67 0.68
CA ASN A 838 17.53 26.71 1.89
C ASN A 838 16.87 25.36 2.21
N ASN A 839 16.55 24.58 1.17
CA ASN A 839 15.94 23.26 1.29
C ASN A 839 16.91 22.14 0.88
N ALA A 840 18.22 22.40 0.75
CA ALA A 840 19.18 21.37 0.33
C ALA A 840 19.20 20.17 1.30
N PHE A 841 19.18 18.96 0.75
CA PHE A 841 19.15 17.74 1.54
C PHE A 841 20.54 17.08 1.60
N GLU A 842 21.09 17.01 2.82
CA GLU A 842 22.41 16.41 3.07
C GLU A 842 22.27 14.92 3.40
N TRP A 843 22.19 14.07 2.37
CA TRP A 843 22.02 12.61 2.49
C TRP A 843 22.86 11.96 3.59
N ARG A 844 24.14 12.34 3.68
CA ARG A 844 25.12 11.78 4.64
C ARG A 844 24.92 12.25 6.07
N PHE A 845 24.32 13.43 6.26
CA PHE A 845 24.05 13.97 7.58
C PHE A 845 22.71 13.46 8.08
N GLU A 846 21.80 13.15 7.16
CA GLU A 846 20.45 12.76 7.48
C GLU A 846 20.32 11.23 7.63
N PHE A 847 21.04 10.42 6.86
CA PHE A 847 20.94 8.96 6.93
C PHE A 847 22.30 8.32 7.25
N PRO A 848 22.67 8.16 8.53
CA PRO A 848 23.91 7.46 8.91
C PRO A 848 23.93 6.00 8.49
N GLU A 849 22.78 5.40 8.24
CA GLU A 849 22.66 4.05 7.70
C GLU A 849 23.30 3.95 6.31
N ALA A 850 23.34 5.03 5.53
CA ALA A 850 24.00 5.07 4.23
C ALA A 850 25.52 5.33 4.33
N LEU A 851 26.11 5.24 5.53
CA LEU A 851 27.54 5.38 5.79
C LEU A 851 28.19 4.04 6.19
N ASP A 852 29.45 3.84 5.78
CA ASP A 852 30.32 2.81 6.38
C ASP A 852 30.81 3.23 7.78
N ASP A 853 31.70 2.45 8.40
CA ASP A 853 32.18 2.72 9.76
C ASP A 853 33.25 3.82 9.79
N GLU A 854 33.87 4.11 8.64
CA GLU A 854 34.76 5.23 8.43
C GLU A 854 34.03 6.57 8.17
N GLY A 855 32.72 6.52 7.88
CA GLY A 855 31.89 7.68 7.57
C GLY A 855 31.82 8.03 6.08
N ASN A 856 32.26 7.15 5.19
CA ASN A 856 32.11 7.32 3.75
C ASN A 856 30.68 6.98 3.33
N PHE A 857 30.17 7.71 2.34
CA PHE A 857 28.85 7.47 1.79
C PHE A 857 28.88 6.28 0.84
N ILE A 858 28.24 5.18 1.26
CA ILE A 858 28.10 3.96 0.45
C ILE A 858 26.80 3.92 -0.34
N GLY A 859 25.85 4.80 -0.01
CA GLY A 859 24.57 4.92 -0.72
C GLY A 859 23.55 3.85 -0.32
N PHE A 860 22.69 3.51 -1.28
CA PHE A 860 21.53 2.63 -1.10
C PHE A 860 21.63 1.44 -2.06
N ASP A 861 21.08 0.29 -1.67
CA ASP A 861 21.02 -0.90 -2.51
C ASP A 861 20.00 -0.73 -3.66
N VAL A 862 18.91 0.01 -3.39
CA VAL A 862 17.84 0.28 -4.36
C VAL A 862 17.46 1.75 -4.29
N VAL A 863 17.38 2.40 -5.46
CA VAL A 863 16.73 3.70 -5.63
C VAL A 863 15.49 3.46 -6.49
N ILE A 864 14.31 3.74 -5.94
CA ILE A 864 13.03 3.53 -6.60
C ILE A 864 12.17 4.78 -6.44
N GLY A 865 11.38 5.12 -7.45
CA GLY A 865 10.51 6.27 -7.39
C GLY A 865 9.69 6.40 -8.66
N ASN A 866 8.74 7.32 -8.65
CA ASN A 866 7.86 7.54 -9.78
C ASN A 866 8.65 7.98 -11.03
N PRO A 867 8.58 7.25 -12.15
CA PRO A 867 9.24 7.69 -13.37
C PRO A 867 8.64 9.01 -13.87
N PRO A 868 9.43 9.89 -14.51
CA PRO A 868 8.89 11.10 -15.11
C PRO A 868 7.94 10.76 -16.26
N TYR A 869 6.65 11.10 -16.14
CA TYR A 869 5.67 11.01 -17.22
C TYR A 869 5.84 12.19 -18.19
N ILE A 870 6.92 12.19 -18.96
CA ILE A 870 7.20 13.22 -19.95
C ILE A 870 7.14 12.57 -21.34
N GLY A 871 6.34 13.12 -22.24
CA GLY A 871 6.40 12.72 -23.64
C GLY A 871 7.77 13.07 -24.19
N ILE A 872 8.43 12.17 -24.93
CA ILE A 872 9.78 12.43 -25.45
C ILE A 872 9.83 13.70 -26.34
N GLU A 873 8.67 14.08 -26.88
CA GLU A 873 8.44 15.29 -27.67
C GLU A 873 8.52 16.58 -26.85
N ASP A 874 8.26 16.52 -25.54
CA ASP A 874 8.31 17.64 -24.60
C ASP A 874 9.72 17.84 -23.99
N ILE A 875 10.65 16.92 -24.26
CA ILE A 875 12.05 17.00 -23.81
C ILE A 875 12.85 17.81 -24.83
N VAL A 876 13.65 18.76 -24.33
CA VAL A 876 14.55 19.59 -25.14
C VAL A 876 15.42 18.69 -26.03
N TRP A 877 15.55 19.06 -27.31
CA TRP A 877 16.09 18.23 -28.38
C TRP A 877 17.44 17.57 -28.06
N ASP A 878 18.34 18.29 -27.39
CA ASP A 878 19.65 17.77 -26.99
C ASP A 878 19.55 16.63 -25.96
N LEU A 879 18.69 16.78 -24.94
CA LEU A 879 18.43 15.70 -23.96
C LEU A 879 17.68 14.53 -24.61
N ARG A 880 16.75 14.82 -25.52
CA ARG A 880 16.03 13.78 -26.26
C ARG A 880 17.01 12.86 -27.01
N ARG A 881 17.97 13.44 -27.74
CA ARG A 881 19.00 12.66 -28.43
C ARG A 881 19.86 11.85 -27.48
N PHE A 882 20.22 12.43 -26.34
CA PHE A 882 20.96 11.71 -25.30
C PHE A 882 20.18 10.47 -24.85
N TYR A 883 18.90 10.61 -24.50
CA TYR A 883 18.08 9.49 -24.06
C TYR A 883 17.85 8.44 -25.16
N GLU A 884 17.55 8.85 -26.39
CA GLU A 884 17.39 7.94 -27.55
C GLU A 884 18.67 7.15 -27.86
N SER A 885 19.85 7.77 -27.65
CA SER A 885 21.14 7.12 -27.92
C SER A 885 21.59 6.12 -26.85
N ILE A 886 21.18 6.34 -25.59
CA ILE A 886 21.64 5.53 -24.45
C ILE A 886 20.61 4.48 -24.03
N TYR A 887 19.31 4.79 -24.11
CA TYR A 887 18.25 3.93 -23.58
C TYR A 887 17.34 3.41 -24.69
N LYS A 888 17.30 2.08 -24.86
CA LYS A 888 16.42 1.41 -25.84
C LYS A 888 14.93 1.73 -25.63
N SER A 889 14.51 1.99 -24.39
CA SER A 889 13.13 2.32 -24.02
C SER A 889 12.69 3.70 -24.49
N ALA A 890 13.61 4.62 -24.75
CA ALA A 890 13.29 5.98 -25.19
C ALA A 890 12.60 6.01 -26.57
N VAL A 891 12.78 4.98 -27.40
CA VAL A 891 12.24 4.92 -28.77
C VAL A 891 10.97 4.06 -28.89
N GLY A 892 10.39 3.61 -27.77
CA GLY A 892 9.13 2.87 -27.73
C GLY A 892 9.10 1.62 -28.61
N ARG A 893 9.93 0.61 -28.27
CA ARG A 893 9.82 -0.74 -28.85
C ARG A 893 9.59 -1.79 -27.79
#